data_AF-A0A2L2X6S5-F1
#
_entry.id   AF-A0A2L2X6S5-F1
#
_cell.length_a   1.000
_cell.length_b   1.000
_cell.length_c   1.000
_cell.angle_alpha   90.00
_cell.angle_beta   90.00
_cell.angle_gamma   90.00
#
_symmetry.space_group_name_H-M   'P 1'
#
loop_
_entity.id
_entity.type
_entity.pdbx_description
1 polymer ?
#
loop_
_entity_poly.entity_id
_entity_poly.type
_entity_poly.pdbx_seq_one_letter_code
_entity_poly.pdbx_strand_id
1 'polypeptide(L)'
;MLPCIKESSLSLFVATADQRFLLGEDIFLRTHFPVTMRRFRPGSGTIWSEGDLLRELESAPAATPSGNQTYVLYGAAGSGKSEVIRWLECNIRRAGSRPFALRISRTELDPVKILQKILSQFKGLSLNEAIYHQWEDLRKKPVTLANHLVWSALGKMLPSDSEIIPISYRLRPIIEDNLRLNFSGIDSPTEIEDRTPELISLEDLEELTRQSSISIDIECEQLRYLMARELEHAVLGGYNFVETLKSISQELMVREGIRPLLLIDDLVQSMNIYSTDLLDFFITMEEGNWDIVLGLTPASFESSKRGREILNRINTLDTFDDRLIKLWLTDDQGHDSYFINIKNCHLYAEKYLMECKRLTGFSCDGGCSLIKRCVALQMGLSQLPSLSPFNQALLARIYRSLPRGKGKARYFIAALGDILRSMVNGELSGALDSYIKREVSVDHPDPLVRLLGEVYAPDSSRKKGFVSIKGKALSALVGTTGDEFQDVEASIYDLSAARTHTPNKVDEPSGEFLEIDTSKAAVRDWLEGRQVNKELLKGLRLGISYLCRELAQPCNLIPRNTSRLTPLLRWDETVEGSKIPVSLEGVDIFEGIKVQRALGHAAYPLNYVHLKRGRARESSLESALQYDEIYYLFYAAQELKDNLHARLEKELGIPPDEFAYILFVLLMEVGQGGRESPILIQNTCLGESMAYPEDIAGLQVFFPEDIAQAIRALFKDWLLLRENIYDAVRLKKFMKKYKDVDPILELAKINPENISPQFKIGEIELSKFVNSIQIVLNELAGSARGESALKERWRLEKILEVLGELQHPGSHVEIQSLLLSVASSLGLPKPLLPDWQDCQKLHSRIRRGLRRFLGRAGRLEMGGPISAHRFMLSLGEIDRQSDYVAMKEIHRLFELAVSRIEGAGTELWAVAESIGVAGHLAISQYWGIDIVQPIKDGRWDLEYFTQLARRAQEVAISKRYLNCLEMASPYIDHQLAEEAEVVASILEIIISQNISPKFLNRIKVAMGQCREYSGSIEKILKLDGFNDSWDDLIPAIRDAHQRINGERLKGMLLNICQEWLAYIENLVQLAKCLGIAGGSLTVLCGQVAHILQGVEEKDEGAEIARALYEAGLHLKRLPGSAQIACQINGNQQADYLWLLDILLAPQSPEIALSSISLEGLHTFGQMYPALADAIKIKMYLSLSN
;
A
#
# COMPACT_ATOMS: atom_id res chain seq x y z
N MET A 1 -4.79 66.40 4.64
CA MET A 1 -5.76 66.45 3.53
C MET A 1 -5.45 67.62 2.62
N LEU A 2 -5.62 67.48 1.30
CA LEU A 2 -5.34 68.54 0.32
C LEU A 2 -6.46 69.59 0.35
N PRO A 3 -6.21 70.84 0.80
CA PRO A 3 -7.25 71.86 0.96
C PRO A 3 -7.83 72.38 -0.38
N CYS A 4 -7.21 72.01 -1.50
CA CYS A 4 -7.68 72.32 -2.85
C CYS A 4 -8.78 71.37 -3.36
N ILE A 5 -9.20 70.39 -2.55
CA ILE A 5 -10.31 69.48 -2.86
C ILE A 5 -11.34 69.59 -1.73
N LYS A 6 -12.58 69.94 -2.07
CA LYS A 6 -13.69 70.12 -1.12
C LYS A 6 -14.92 69.38 -1.64
N GLU A 7 -15.82 68.96 -0.74
CA GLU A 7 -17.06 68.27 -1.12
C GLU A 7 -17.87 69.06 -2.16
N SER A 8 -17.92 70.39 -2.02
CA SER A 8 -18.60 71.29 -2.95
C SER A 8 -18.08 71.26 -4.39
N SER A 9 -16.81 70.87 -4.61
CA SER A 9 -16.21 70.78 -5.94
C SER A 9 -16.26 69.36 -6.53
N LEU A 10 -16.70 68.36 -5.76
CA LEU A 10 -16.80 66.96 -6.19
C LEU A 10 -18.08 66.66 -6.99
N SER A 11 -19.04 67.59 -7.02
CA SER A 11 -20.20 67.57 -7.94
C SER A 11 -19.80 67.53 -9.42
N LEU A 12 -18.54 67.89 -9.74
CA LEU A 12 -17.97 67.79 -11.09
C LEU A 12 -17.84 66.34 -11.59
N PHE A 13 -17.64 65.37 -10.70
CA PHE A 13 -17.41 63.97 -11.03
C PHE A 13 -18.74 63.22 -11.23
N VAL A 14 -19.65 63.82 -11.99
CA VAL A 14 -20.91 63.22 -12.42
C VAL A 14 -20.72 62.45 -13.73
N ALA A 15 -21.57 61.44 -13.90
CA ALA A 15 -21.39 60.42 -14.92
C ALA A 15 -21.80 60.85 -16.34
N THR A 16 -22.51 61.98 -16.50
CA THR A 16 -23.20 62.31 -17.76
C THR A 16 -22.95 63.75 -18.18
N ALA A 17 -22.90 63.96 -19.51
CA ALA A 17 -22.64 65.27 -20.12
C ALA A 17 -23.65 66.33 -19.66
N ASP A 18 -24.93 65.96 -19.59
CA ASP A 18 -26.02 66.87 -19.21
C ASP A 18 -25.92 67.29 -17.74
N GLN A 19 -25.61 66.35 -16.84
CA GLN A 19 -25.39 66.69 -15.42
C GLN A 19 -24.22 67.66 -15.24
N ARG A 20 -23.15 67.51 -16.04
CA ARG A 20 -22.05 68.48 -16.04
C ARG A 20 -22.43 69.82 -16.62
N PHE A 21 -23.25 69.82 -17.68
CA PHE A 21 -23.71 71.05 -18.32
C PHE A 21 -24.58 71.90 -17.39
N LEU A 22 -25.39 71.27 -16.52
CA LEU A 22 -26.17 71.97 -15.49
C LEU A 22 -25.30 72.74 -14.48
N LEU A 23 -24.04 72.34 -14.28
CA LEU A 23 -23.09 73.09 -13.45
C LEU A 23 -22.63 74.39 -14.13
N GLY A 24 -22.82 74.51 -15.44
CA GLY A 24 -22.49 75.68 -16.25
C GLY A 24 -21.78 75.29 -17.55
N GLU A 25 -22.15 75.97 -18.63
CA GLU A 25 -21.60 75.74 -19.97
C GLU A 25 -20.06 75.85 -20.01
N ASP A 26 -19.48 76.83 -19.32
CA ASP A 26 -18.03 77.00 -19.28
C ASP A 26 -17.31 75.90 -18.48
N ILE A 27 -17.98 75.32 -17.47
CA ILE A 27 -17.44 74.19 -16.70
C ILE A 27 -17.44 72.94 -17.57
N PHE A 28 -18.53 72.70 -18.30
CA PHE A 28 -18.63 71.62 -19.28
C PHE A 28 -17.50 71.72 -20.32
N LEU A 29 -17.29 72.88 -20.93
CA LEU A 29 -16.24 73.04 -21.96
C LEU A 29 -14.81 72.92 -21.43
N ARG A 30 -14.53 73.33 -20.18
CA ARG A 30 -13.21 73.14 -19.56
C ARG A 30 -12.93 71.68 -19.20
N THR A 31 -13.95 70.91 -18.85
CA THR A 31 -13.84 69.48 -18.52
C THR A 31 -14.01 68.55 -19.72
N HIS A 32 -14.53 69.08 -20.82
CA HIS A 32 -14.69 68.35 -22.07
C HIS A 32 -13.34 67.84 -22.58
N PHE A 33 -13.27 66.54 -22.89
CA PHE A 33 -12.07 65.93 -23.45
C PHE A 33 -12.35 65.54 -24.91
N PRO A 34 -11.47 65.94 -25.86
CA PRO A 34 -11.77 65.76 -27.27
C PRO A 34 -12.09 64.31 -27.64
N VAL A 35 -13.23 64.11 -28.28
CA VAL A 35 -13.69 62.78 -28.68
C VAL A 35 -13.23 62.50 -30.12
N THR A 36 -12.58 61.35 -30.28
CA THR A 36 -12.24 60.79 -31.58
C THR A 36 -13.20 59.66 -31.95
N MET A 37 -13.55 59.61 -33.23
CA MET A 37 -14.47 58.67 -33.84
C MET A 37 -13.80 57.99 -35.02
N ARG A 38 -14.13 56.74 -35.31
CA ARG A 38 -13.70 56.06 -36.54
C ARG A 38 -14.84 56.02 -37.55
N ARG A 39 -14.59 56.56 -38.74
CA ARG A 39 -15.44 56.36 -39.92
C ARG A 39 -14.99 55.08 -40.60
N PHE A 40 -15.82 54.05 -40.58
CA PHE A 40 -15.56 52.81 -41.32
C PHE A 40 -16.12 52.92 -42.74
N ARG A 41 -15.25 52.84 -43.75
CA ARG A 41 -15.60 52.48 -45.13
C ARG A 41 -14.99 51.08 -45.40
N PRO A 42 -15.61 50.24 -46.24
CA PRO A 42 -14.99 48.99 -46.66
C PRO A 42 -13.59 49.27 -47.24
N GLY A 43 -12.54 48.78 -46.56
CA GLY A 43 -11.14 48.93 -46.99
C GLY A 43 -10.34 50.13 -46.45
N SER A 44 -10.92 51.10 -45.74
CA SER A 44 -10.14 52.13 -45.01
C SER A 44 -10.90 52.75 -43.83
N GLY A 45 -10.27 52.75 -42.65
CA GLY A 45 -10.79 53.44 -41.45
C GLY A 45 -10.13 54.80 -41.31
N THR A 46 -10.91 55.88 -41.38
CA THR A 46 -10.41 57.25 -41.14
C THR A 46 -10.81 57.71 -39.72
N ILE A 47 -9.89 58.37 -39.02
CA ILE A 47 -10.17 58.94 -37.69
C ILE A 47 -10.76 60.34 -37.90
N TRP A 48 -11.92 60.59 -37.32
CA TRP A 48 -12.60 61.87 -37.27
C TRP A 48 -12.55 62.40 -35.83
N SER A 49 -12.27 63.69 -35.68
CA SER A 49 -12.50 64.43 -34.45
C SER A 49 -13.93 65.00 -34.43
N GLU A 50 -14.44 65.32 -33.25
CA GLU A 50 -15.67 66.12 -33.10
C GLU A 50 -15.62 67.46 -33.87
N GLY A 51 -14.43 68.06 -34.03
CA GLY A 51 -14.22 69.25 -34.86
C GLY A 51 -14.35 68.99 -36.35
N ASP A 52 -14.05 67.78 -36.84
CA ASP A 52 -14.31 67.38 -38.22
C ASP A 52 -15.81 67.28 -38.48
N LEU A 53 -16.56 66.69 -37.53
CA LEU A 53 -18.02 66.61 -37.59
C LEU A 53 -18.67 68.01 -37.53
N LEU A 54 -18.20 68.90 -36.66
CA LEU A 54 -18.69 70.27 -36.60
C LEU A 54 -18.47 71.02 -37.92
N ARG A 55 -17.24 70.95 -38.48
CA ARG A 55 -16.93 71.59 -39.76
C ARG A 55 -17.79 71.05 -40.90
N GLU A 56 -18.09 69.77 -40.90
CA GLU A 56 -18.98 69.15 -41.89
C GLU A 56 -20.43 69.66 -41.74
N LEU A 57 -20.93 69.78 -40.51
CA LEU A 57 -22.27 70.34 -40.24
C LEU A 57 -22.35 71.84 -40.53
N GLU A 58 -21.24 72.57 -40.48
CA GLU A 58 -21.19 73.99 -40.84
C GLU A 58 -20.99 74.23 -42.34
N SER A 59 -20.39 73.27 -43.06
CA SER A 59 -20.03 73.42 -44.47
C SER A 59 -21.12 73.00 -45.46
N ALA A 60 -22.18 72.30 -45.03
CA ALA A 60 -23.21 71.75 -45.91
C ALA A 60 -24.05 72.86 -46.61
N PRO A 61 -23.85 73.14 -47.93
CA PRO A 61 -24.60 74.16 -48.64
C PRO A 61 -25.93 73.62 -49.19
N ALA A 62 -26.87 74.52 -49.47
CA ALA A 62 -28.19 74.28 -50.08
C ALA A 62 -28.21 73.53 -51.43
N ALA A 63 -27.04 73.20 -52.00
CA ALA A 63 -26.86 72.54 -53.31
C ALA A 63 -26.57 71.02 -53.21
N THR A 64 -26.88 70.39 -52.08
CA THR A 64 -26.83 68.92 -51.92
C THR A 64 -28.09 68.24 -52.49
N PRO A 65 -28.01 66.99 -52.96
CA PRO A 65 -29.15 66.27 -53.53
C PRO A 65 -30.31 66.13 -52.52
N SER A 66 -31.53 66.03 -53.04
CA SER A 66 -32.77 65.86 -52.27
C SER A 66 -32.65 64.72 -51.24
N GLY A 67 -33.09 64.95 -50.00
CA GLY A 67 -33.14 63.93 -48.95
C GLY A 67 -32.35 64.27 -47.68
N ASN A 68 -32.46 63.42 -46.66
CA ASN A 68 -31.80 63.57 -45.36
C ASN A 68 -30.28 63.29 -45.40
N GLN A 69 -29.50 63.99 -44.56
CA GLN A 69 -28.07 63.75 -44.33
C GLN A 69 -27.89 63.34 -42.87
N THR A 70 -27.47 62.09 -42.65
CA THR A 70 -27.56 61.43 -41.35
C THR A 70 -26.20 60.95 -40.87
N TYR A 71 -25.79 61.43 -39.71
CA TYR A 71 -24.59 61.02 -38.97
C TYR A 71 -25.01 60.13 -37.82
N VAL A 72 -24.62 58.86 -37.88
CA VAL A 72 -24.91 57.87 -36.84
C VAL A 72 -23.69 57.72 -35.94
N LEU A 73 -23.80 58.20 -34.71
CA LEU A 73 -22.81 57.97 -33.66
C LEU A 73 -23.02 56.59 -33.05
N TYR A 74 -22.23 55.62 -33.53
CA TYR A 74 -22.18 54.27 -33.00
C TYR A 74 -21.38 54.23 -31.72
N GLY A 75 -22.02 53.72 -30.67
CA GLY A 75 -21.28 53.41 -29.47
C GLY A 75 -22.14 52.76 -28.41
N ALA A 76 -21.44 52.02 -27.56
CA ALA A 76 -21.90 51.57 -26.28
C ALA A 76 -22.60 52.65 -25.42
N ALA A 77 -23.42 52.23 -24.45
CA ALA A 77 -23.84 53.13 -23.37
C ALA A 77 -22.59 53.68 -22.64
N GLY A 78 -22.52 55.00 -22.45
CA GLY A 78 -21.36 55.65 -21.84
C GLY A 78 -20.13 55.81 -22.76
N SER A 79 -20.26 55.63 -24.07
CA SER A 79 -19.16 55.80 -25.05
C SER A 79 -18.81 57.25 -25.38
N GLY A 80 -19.57 58.23 -24.86
CA GLY A 80 -19.36 59.66 -25.15
C GLY A 80 -20.31 60.27 -26.21
N LYS A 81 -21.36 59.57 -26.66
CA LYS A 81 -22.32 60.11 -27.67
C LYS A 81 -22.95 61.44 -27.24
N SER A 82 -23.56 61.47 -26.05
CA SER A 82 -24.16 62.69 -25.50
C SER A 82 -23.12 63.78 -25.21
N GLU A 83 -21.86 63.41 -24.98
CA GLU A 83 -20.75 64.36 -24.80
C GLU A 83 -20.50 65.11 -26.12
N VAL A 84 -20.37 64.37 -27.23
CA VAL A 84 -20.20 64.93 -28.58
C VAL A 84 -21.40 65.80 -28.96
N ILE A 85 -22.61 65.30 -28.75
CA ILE A 85 -23.84 66.02 -29.15
C ILE A 85 -24.05 67.30 -28.33
N ARG A 86 -23.79 67.28 -27.01
CA ARG A 86 -23.81 68.49 -26.18
C ARG A 86 -22.71 69.46 -26.59
N TRP A 87 -21.52 68.97 -26.91
CA TRP A 87 -20.43 69.80 -27.40
C TRP A 87 -20.77 70.47 -28.74
N LEU A 88 -21.36 69.74 -29.69
CA LEU A 88 -21.84 70.29 -30.97
C LEU A 88 -22.89 71.38 -30.76
N GLU A 89 -23.91 71.13 -29.92
CA GLU A 89 -24.95 72.11 -29.60
C GLU A 89 -24.36 73.41 -29.05
N CYS A 90 -23.39 73.32 -28.12
CA CYS A 90 -22.75 74.50 -27.53
C CYS A 90 -21.99 75.31 -28.58
N ASN A 91 -21.20 74.65 -29.43
CA ASN A 91 -20.37 75.32 -30.42
C ASN A 91 -21.22 75.92 -31.55
N ILE A 92 -22.25 75.21 -32.02
CA ILE A 92 -23.19 75.72 -33.04
C ILE A 92 -23.97 76.93 -32.52
N ARG A 93 -24.42 76.89 -31.26
CA ARG A 93 -25.09 78.03 -30.62
C ARG A 93 -24.16 79.24 -30.47
N ARG A 94 -22.90 79.03 -30.08
CA ARG A 94 -21.88 80.10 -29.98
C ARG A 94 -21.50 80.70 -31.33
N ALA A 95 -21.44 79.87 -32.38
CA ALA A 95 -21.11 80.30 -33.74
C ALA A 95 -22.28 81.00 -34.43
N GLY A 96 -23.53 80.71 -34.05
CA GLY A 96 -24.73 81.26 -34.69
C GLY A 96 -24.97 80.72 -36.11
N SER A 97 -24.27 79.64 -36.51
CA SER A 97 -24.22 79.13 -37.88
C SER A 97 -25.47 78.34 -38.32
N ARG A 98 -26.28 77.85 -37.37
CA ARG A 98 -27.52 77.10 -37.62
C ARG A 98 -28.66 77.58 -36.69
N PRO A 99 -29.48 78.57 -37.11
CA PRO A 99 -30.56 79.11 -36.26
C PRO A 99 -31.70 78.10 -36.02
N PHE A 100 -31.85 77.12 -36.91
CA PHE A 100 -32.87 76.07 -36.84
C PHE A 100 -32.28 74.72 -36.38
N ALA A 101 -31.55 74.74 -35.27
CA ALA A 101 -30.99 73.55 -34.63
C ALA A 101 -31.84 73.12 -33.44
N LEU A 102 -32.33 71.88 -33.46
CA LEU A 102 -33.11 71.27 -32.40
C LEU A 102 -32.33 70.09 -31.81
N ARG A 103 -32.13 70.09 -30.49
CA ARG A 103 -31.61 68.92 -29.78
C ARG A 103 -32.72 68.21 -29.02
N ILE A 104 -32.73 66.89 -29.08
CA ILE A 104 -33.53 66.01 -28.22
C ILE A 104 -32.56 65.28 -27.27
N SER A 105 -32.67 65.57 -25.96
CA SER A 105 -31.84 64.92 -24.94
C SER A 105 -32.35 63.52 -24.63
N ARG A 106 -31.46 62.64 -24.17
CA ARG A 106 -31.79 61.29 -23.66
C ARG A 106 -32.82 61.26 -22.52
N THR A 107 -33.06 62.40 -21.87
CA THR A 107 -34.01 62.54 -20.76
C THR A 107 -35.39 63.03 -21.22
N GLU A 108 -35.53 63.44 -22.49
CA GLU A 108 -36.77 63.91 -23.08
C GLU A 108 -37.50 62.71 -23.69
N LEU A 109 -38.28 61.98 -22.87
CA LEU A 109 -39.02 60.77 -23.28
C LEU A 109 -40.47 61.06 -23.71
N ASP A 110 -40.98 62.25 -23.38
CA ASP A 110 -42.38 62.60 -23.51
C ASP A 110 -42.70 63.18 -24.91
N PRO A 111 -43.58 62.52 -25.69
CA PRO A 111 -44.05 63.02 -26.99
C PRO A 111 -44.57 64.45 -26.96
N VAL A 112 -45.25 64.86 -25.87
CA VAL A 112 -45.82 66.22 -25.74
C VAL A 112 -44.72 67.27 -25.65
N LYS A 113 -43.69 67.04 -24.83
CA LYS A 113 -42.54 67.95 -24.73
C LYS A 113 -41.76 68.05 -26.04
N ILE A 114 -41.57 66.92 -26.74
CA ILE A 114 -40.89 66.92 -28.04
C ILE A 114 -41.70 67.69 -29.09
N LEU A 115 -43.02 67.44 -29.18
CA LEU A 115 -43.92 68.16 -30.07
C LEU A 115 -43.94 69.66 -29.78
N GLN A 116 -44.03 70.05 -28.51
CA GLN A 116 -43.94 71.46 -28.11
C GLN A 116 -42.60 72.08 -28.51
N LYS A 117 -41.48 71.36 -28.29
CA LYS A 117 -40.14 71.85 -28.63
C LYS A 117 -40.00 72.08 -30.13
N ILE A 118 -40.58 71.21 -30.95
CA ILE A 118 -40.68 71.39 -32.41
C ILE A 118 -41.56 72.60 -32.73
N LEU A 119 -42.80 72.65 -32.24
CA LEU A 119 -43.73 73.74 -32.53
C LEU A 119 -43.23 75.12 -32.06
N SER A 120 -42.48 75.18 -30.96
CA SER A 120 -41.88 76.41 -30.44
C SER A 120 -40.63 76.83 -31.20
N GLN A 121 -39.72 75.89 -31.53
CA GLN A 121 -38.49 76.17 -32.28
C GLN A 121 -38.80 76.61 -33.72
N PHE A 122 -39.89 76.11 -34.31
CA PHE A 122 -40.27 76.35 -35.70
C PHE A 122 -41.50 77.29 -35.83
N LYS A 123 -41.79 78.07 -34.79
CA LYS A 123 -42.92 79.00 -34.76
C LYS A 123 -42.81 80.07 -35.86
N GLY A 124 -43.84 80.21 -36.70
CA GLY A 124 -43.88 81.17 -37.82
C GLY A 124 -43.72 80.56 -39.23
N LEU A 125 -43.47 79.24 -39.29
CA LEU A 125 -43.64 78.43 -40.49
C LEU A 125 -45.14 78.06 -40.66
N SER A 126 -45.63 77.94 -41.89
CA SER A 126 -46.97 77.52 -42.34
C SER A 126 -47.29 76.05 -42.03
N LEU A 127 -46.87 75.56 -40.87
CA LEU A 127 -47.64 74.55 -40.16
C LEU A 127 -49.01 75.19 -39.91
N ASN A 128 -50.01 74.78 -40.71
CA ASN A 128 -51.37 75.31 -40.77
C ASN A 128 -51.76 76.02 -39.46
N GLU A 129 -52.13 77.32 -39.46
CA GLU A 129 -52.55 78.02 -38.22
C GLU A 129 -53.62 77.23 -37.45
N ALA A 130 -54.41 76.44 -38.19
CA ALA A 130 -55.34 75.44 -37.66
C ALA A 130 -54.71 74.44 -36.68
N ILE A 131 -53.48 73.92 -36.92
CA ILE A 131 -52.78 72.97 -36.03
C ILE A 131 -52.36 73.67 -34.73
N TYR A 132 -51.84 74.90 -34.81
CA TYR A 132 -51.46 75.65 -33.60
C TYR A 132 -52.68 76.05 -32.78
N HIS A 133 -53.76 76.48 -33.44
CA HIS A 133 -55.05 76.75 -32.78
C HIS A 133 -55.67 75.49 -32.18
N GLN A 134 -55.61 74.37 -32.89
CA GLN A 134 -56.09 73.06 -32.41
C GLN A 134 -55.28 72.60 -31.20
N TRP A 135 -53.96 72.77 -31.21
CA TRP A 135 -53.10 72.50 -30.06
C TRP A 135 -53.48 73.37 -28.85
N GLU A 136 -53.57 74.68 -29.02
CA GLU A 136 -53.96 75.61 -27.94
C GLU A 136 -55.39 75.36 -27.44
N ASP A 137 -56.31 74.95 -28.31
CA ASP A 137 -57.69 74.62 -27.95
C ASP A 137 -57.79 73.30 -27.19
N LEU A 138 -57.03 72.27 -27.59
CA LEU A 138 -56.93 70.99 -26.88
C LEU A 138 -56.26 71.17 -25.52
N ARG A 139 -55.24 72.04 -25.43
CA ARG A 139 -54.58 72.41 -24.16
C ARG A 139 -55.57 72.99 -23.14
N LYS A 140 -56.56 73.76 -23.60
CA LYS A 140 -57.62 74.35 -22.75
C LYS A 140 -58.74 73.35 -22.39
N LYS A 141 -58.76 72.16 -23.00
CA LYS A 141 -59.81 71.15 -22.84
C LYS A 141 -59.25 69.76 -22.48
N PRO A 142 -58.46 69.62 -21.40
CA PRO A 142 -57.81 68.34 -21.03
C PRO A 142 -58.82 67.22 -20.77
N VAL A 143 -59.99 67.53 -20.19
CA VAL A 143 -61.09 66.57 -19.98
C VAL A 143 -61.57 65.98 -21.31
N THR A 144 -61.82 66.84 -22.30
CA THR A 144 -62.31 66.42 -23.62
C THR A 144 -61.27 65.57 -24.34
N LEU A 145 -60.01 65.97 -24.26
CA LEU A 145 -58.89 65.24 -24.84
C LEU A 145 -58.72 63.86 -24.17
N ALA A 146 -58.68 63.80 -22.83
CA ALA A 146 -58.58 62.54 -22.08
C ALA A 146 -59.71 61.55 -22.46
N ASN A 147 -60.95 62.04 -22.56
CA ASN A 147 -62.06 61.23 -23.03
C ASN A 147 -61.78 60.70 -24.45
N HIS A 148 -61.41 61.56 -25.39
CA HIS A 148 -61.17 61.16 -26.77
C HIS A 148 -60.06 60.10 -26.89
N LEU A 149 -58.93 60.30 -26.21
CA LEU A 149 -57.80 59.38 -26.22
C LEU A 149 -58.16 58.01 -25.66
N VAL A 150 -58.80 57.98 -24.48
CA VAL A 150 -59.15 56.73 -23.81
C VAL A 150 -60.21 55.96 -24.60
N TRP A 151 -61.25 56.64 -25.09
CA TRP A 151 -62.30 55.99 -25.87
C TRP A 151 -61.81 55.48 -27.22
N SER A 152 -60.99 56.28 -27.93
CA SER A 152 -60.46 55.87 -29.24
C SER A 152 -59.46 54.72 -29.12
N ALA A 153 -58.57 54.76 -28.11
CA ALA A 153 -57.60 53.70 -27.88
C ALA A 153 -58.28 52.41 -27.43
N LEU A 154 -59.17 52.45 -26.43
CA LEU A 154 -59.88 51.25 -25.95
C LEU A 154 -60.83 50.68 -27.01
N GLY A 155 -61.51 51.51 -27.79
CA GLY A 155 -62.39 51.05 -28.86
C GLY A 155 -61.67 50.31 -29.99
N LYS A 156 -60.36 50.56 -30.17
CA LYS A 156 -59.51 49.81 -31.11
C LYS A 156 -58.97 48.52 -30.52
N MET A 157 -58.89 48.43 -29.19
CA MET A 157 -58.31 47.29 -28.48
C MET A 157 -59.34 46.25 -28.03
N LEU A 158 -60.53 46.70 -27.63
CA LEU A 158 -61.54 45.86 -27.01
C LEU A 158 -62.77 45.68 -27.90
N PRO A 159 -63.36 44.49 -27.95
CA PRO A 159 -64.43 44.15 -28.88
C PRO A 159 -65.83 44.65 -28.48
N SER A 160 -66.06 45.08 -27.22
CA SER A 160 -67.41 45.47 -26.75
C SER A 160 -67.45 46.66 -25.79
N ASP A 161 -68.54 47.45 -25.88
CA ASP A 161 -68.77 48.60 -25.00
C ASP A 161 -68.88 48.21 -23.51
N SER A 162 -69.38 47.02 -23.21
CA SER A 162 -69.46 46.49 -21.84
C SER A 162 -68.09 46.32 -21.17
N GLU A 163 -67.04 46.12 -21.97
CA GLU A 163 -65.65 46.04 -21.50
C GLU A 163 -64.97 47.41 -21.49
N ILE A 164 -65.28 48.26 -22.48
CA ILE A 164 -64.70 49.60 -22.60
C ILE A 164 -65.21 50.54 -21.48
N ILE A 165 -66.51 50.52 -21.16
CA ILE A 165 -67.12 51.46 -20.21
C ILE A 165 -66.45 51.41 -18.82
N PRO A 166 -66.31 50.25 -18.15
CA PRO A 166 -65.72 50.19 -16.80
C PRO A 166 -64.26 50.67 -16.77
N ILE A 167 -63.49 50.33 -17.81
CA ILE A 167 -62.06 50.65 -17.90
C ILE A 167 -61.86 52.12 -18.25
N SER A 168 -62.66 52.66 -19.16
CA SER A 168 -62.62 54.07 -19.53
C SER A 168 -62.96 54.98 -18.34
N TYR A 169 -63.88 54.60 -17.45
CA TYR A 169 -64.19 55.40 -16.26
C TYR A 169 -63.01 55.52 -15.28
N ARG A 170 -62.10 54.54 -15.29
CA ARG A 170 -60.92 54.53 -14.41
C ARG A 170 -59.68 55.17 -15.05
N LEU A 171 -59.48 54.94 -16.35
CA LEU A 171 -58.37 55.54 -17.10
C LEU A 171 -58.55 57.05 -17.30
N ARG A 172 -59.78 57.51 -17.53
CA ARG A 172 -60.04 58.94 -17.84
C ARG A 172 -59.52 59.90 -16.76
N PRO A 173 -59.78 59.71 -15.45
CA PRO A 173 -59.22 60.57 -14.41
C PRO A 173 -57.70 60.63 -14.41
N ILE A 174 -57.01 59.49 -14.58
CA ILE A 174 -55.55 59.41 -14.57
C ILE A 174 -54.96 60.14 -15.78
N ILE A 175 -55.49 59.89 -16.98
CA ILE A 175 -55.04 60.58 -18.20
C ILE A 175 -55.36 62.07 -18.12
N GLU A 176 -56.50 62.45 -17.55
CA GLU A 176 -56.85 63.85 -17.35
C GLU A 176 -55.86 64.55 -16.42
N ASP A 177 -55.57 63.95 -15.26
CA ASP A 177 -54.62 64.50 -14.29
C ASP A 177 -53.22 64.61 -14.90
N ASN A 178 -52.78 63.58 -15.62
CA ASN A 178 -51.49 63.59 -16.33
C ASN A 178 -51.44 64.66 -17.43
N LEU A 179 -52.51 64.85 -18.21
CA LEU A 179 -52.59 65.92 -19.21
C LEU A 179 -52.59 67.31 -18.56
N ARG A 180 -53.29 67.49 -17.42
CA ARG A 180 -53.29 68.75 -16.66
C ARG A 180 -51.90 69.07 -16.11
N LEU A 181 -51.25 68.09 -15.50
CA LEU A 181 -49.89 68.21 -14.98
C LEU A 181 -48.91 68.55 -16.12
N ASN A 182 -49.01 67.84 -17.25
CA ASN A 182 -48.20 68.12 -18.43
C ASN A 182 -48.42 69.52 -18.99
N PHE A 183 -49.66 69.94 -19.20
CA PHE A 183 -49.97 71.26 -19.75
C PHE A 183 -49.61 72.41 -18.80
N SER A 184 -49.74 72.21 -17.49
CA SER A 184 -49.31 73.22 -16.49
C SER A 184 -47.78 73.33 -16.39
N GLY A 185 -47.08 72.21 -16.57
CA GLY A 185 -45.62 72.13 -16.62
C GLY A 185 -44.97 72.83 -17.79
N ILE A 186 -45.69 72.91 -18.91
CA ILE A 186 -45.26 73.57 -20.15
C ILE A 186 -45.06 75.08 -19.94
N ASP A 187 -45.88 75.70 -19.09
CA ASP A 187 -45.78 77.15 -18.79
C ASP A 187 -44.74 77.46 -17.68
N SER A 188 -44.23 76.44 -16.96
CA SER A 188 -43.36 76.59 -15.77
C SER A 188 -42.23 75.53 -15.75
N PRO A 189 -41.15 75.67 -16.54
CA PRO A 189 -40.16 74.61 -16.75
C PRO A 189 -39.28 74.25 -15.53
N THR A 190 -39.37 74.99 -14.42
CA THR A 190 -38.50 74.82 -13.23
C THR A 190 -39.02 73.85 -12.17
N GLU A 191 -40.27 73.35 -12.26
CA GLU A 191 -40.88 72.55 -11.18
C GLU A 191 -41.03 71.05 -11.47
N ILE A 192 -40.62 70.55 -12.65
CA ILE A 192 -40.76 69.14 -13.03
C ILE A 192 -39.39 68.50 -13.24
N GLU A 193 -38.55 68.50 -12.19
CA GLU A 193 -37.26 67.81 -12.22
C GLU A 193 -37.34 66.36 -11.71
N ASP A 194 -38.39 65.98 -10.97
CA ASP A 194 -38.44 64.67 -10.28
C ASP A 194 -39.47 63.65 -10.81
N ARG A 195 -40.25 63.98 -11.84
CA ARG A 195 -41.12 63.00 -12.52
C ARG A 195 -41.10 63.22 -14.02
N THR A 196 -40.77 62.18 -14.80
CA THR A 196 -41.04 62.16 -16.25
C THR A 196 -42.54 61.98 -16.44
N PRO A 197 -43.27 63.03 -16.84
CA PRO A 197 -44.72 62.96 -16.86
C PRO A 197 -45.16 62.25 -18.13
N GLU A 198 -45.28 60.93 -18.07
CA GLU A 198 -45.83 60.12 -19.16
C GLU A 198 -47.37 60.25 -19.17
N LEU A 199 -48.01 60.13 -20.34
CA LEU A 199 -49.49 60.12 -20.43
C LEU A 199 -50.09 59.06 -19.52
N ILE A 200 -49.44 57.90 -19.45
CA ILE A 200 -49.70 56.83 -18.49
C ILE A 200 -48.39 56.09 -18.21
N SER A 201 -48.06 55.91 -16.94
CA SER A 201 -46.88 55.14 -16.53
C SER A 201 -47.20 53.65 -16.38
N LEU A 202 -46.18 52.79 -16.40
CA LEU A 202 -46.33 51.36 -16.10
C LEU A 202 -46.81 51.14 -14.65
N GLU A 203 -46.41 52.00 -13.71
CA GLU A 203 -46.83 51.94 -12.31
C GLU A 203 -48.32 52.30 -12.15
N ASP A 204 -48.82 53.30 -12.87
CA ASP A 204 -50.26 53.64 -12.89
C ASP A 204 -51.12 52.48 -13.45
N LEU A 205 -50.60 51.77 -14.45
CA LEU A 205 -51.25 50.62 -15.07
C LEU A 205 -51.20 49.37 -14.19
N GLU A 206 -50.08 49.10 -13.53
CA GLU A 206 -49.97 48.02 -12.55
C GLU A 206 -50.86 48.27 -11.33
N GLU A 207 -50.99 49.52 -10.90
CA GLU A 207 -51.86 49.90 -9.79
C GLU A 207 -53.34 49.81 -10.18
N LEU A 208 -53.71 50.23 -11.39
CA LEU A 208 -55.04 50.00 -11.95
C LEU A 208 -55.39 48.50 -12.04
N THR A 209 -54.42 47.67 -12.44
CA THR A 209 -54.57 46.21 -12.52
C THR A 209 -54.76 45.62 -11.12
N ARG A 210 -53.93 46.02 -10.16
CA ARG A 210 -54.01 45.60 -8.74
C ARG A 210 -55.31 46.01 -8.05
N GLN A 211 -55.85 47.18 -8.37
CA GLN A 211 -57.09 47.73 -7.77
C GLN A 211 -58.37 47.28 -8.49
N SER A 212 -58.26 46.41 -9.50
CA SER A 212 -59.42 45.87 -10.22
C SER A 212 -59.77 44.46 -9.74
N SER A 213 -61.04 44.21 -9.45
CA SER A 213 -61.57 42.87 -9.10
C SER A 213 -61.96 42.04 -10.34
N ILE A 214 -61.83 42.62 -11.53
CA ILE A 214 -62.10 42.01 -12.83
C ILE A 214 -60.75 41.94 -13.55
N SER A 215 -60.35 40.80 -14.10
CA SER A 215 -59.08 40.67 -14.83
C SER A 215 -59.12 41.53 -16.09
N ILE A 216 -58.43 42.68 -16.06
CA ILE A 216 -58.26 43.55 -17.21
C ILE A 216 -57.08 43.00 -18.02
N ASP A 217 -57.35 42.21 -19.05
CA ASP A 217 -56.32 41.68 -19.96
C ASP A 217 -56.05 42.71 -21.07
N ILE A 218 -55.35 43.80 -20.74
CA ILE A 218 -54.97 44.85 -21.69
C ILE A 218 -53.46 44.86 -21.87
N GLU A 219 -53.01 44.72 -23.11
CA GLU A 219 -51.60 44.85 -23.47
C GLU A 219 -51.14 46.31 -23.32
N CYS A 220 -50.47 46.60 -22.21
CA CYS A 220 -50.17 47.95 -21.73
C CYS A 220 -49.35 48.80 -22.73
N GLU A 221 -48.35 48.20 -23.37
CA GLU A 221 -47.53 48.88 -24.39
C GLU A 221 -48.35 49.20 -25.66
N GLN A 222 -49.28 48.32 -26.05
CA GLN A 222 -50.17 48.58 -27.17
C GLN A 222 -51.16 49.71 -26.86
N LEU A 223 -51.66 49.77 -25.63
CA LEU A 223 -52.51 50.86 -25.15
C LEU A 223 -51.77 52.20 -25.15
N ARG A 224 -50.51 52.23 -24.66
CA ARG A 224 -49.64 53.42 -24.68
C ARG A 224 -49.37 53.89 -26.12
N TYR A 225 -49.03 52.97 -27.01
CA TYR A 225 -48.81 53.26 -28.43
C TYR A 225 -50.05 53.85 -29.09
N LEU A 226 -51.23 53.24 -28.89
CA LEU A 226 -52.47 53.73 -29.47
C LEU A 226 -52.85 55.11 -28.90
N MET A 227 -52.75 55.32 -27.59
CA MET A 227 -53.02 56.63 -27.00
C MET A 227 -52.07 57.72 -27.49
N ALA A 228 -50.78 57.43 -27.63
CA ALA A 228 -49.81 58.37 -28.18
C ALA A 228 -50.12 58.73 -29.65
N ARG A 229 -50.54 57.74 -30.45
CA ARG A 229 -50.94 57.96 -31.85
C ARG A 229 -52.26 58.72 -31.99
N GLU A 230 -53.23 58.49 -31.10
CA GLU A 230 -54.46 59.28 -31.08
C GLU A 230 -54.21 60.71 -30.61
N LEU A 231 -53.26 60.92 -29.69
CA LEU A 231 -52.84 62.26 -29.28
C LEU A 231 -52.16 63.00 -30.43
N GLU A 232 -51.24 62.33 -31.12
CA GLU A 232 -50.58 62.85 -32.32
C GLU A 232 -51.62 63.26 -33.38
N HIS A 233 -52.56 62.36 -33.72
CA HIS A 233 -53.63 62.64 -34.68
C HIS A 233 -54.54 63.79 -34.23
N ALA A 234 -54.88 63.85 -32.94
CA ALA A 234 -55.71 64.91 -32.39
C ALA A 234 -55.00 66.27 -32.40
N VAL A 235 -53.69 66.31 -32.14
CA VAL A 235 -52.90 67.54 -32.05
C VAL A 235 -52.52 68.06 -33.43
N LEU A 236 -52.06 67.17 -34.31
CA LEU A 236 -51.56 67.51 -35.64
C LEU A 236 -52.66 67.53 -36.71
N GLY A 237 -53.94 67.53 -36.32
CA GLY A 237 -55.05 67.64 -37.28
C GLY A 237 -55.12 66.50 -38.30
N GLY A 238 -54.64 65.30 -37.92
CA GLY A 238 -54.60 64.12 -38.77
C GLY A 238 -53.25 63.80 -39.42
N TYR A 239 -52.25 64.69 -39.32
CA TYR A 239 -50.88 64.42 -39.78
C TYR A 239 -50.09 63.59 -38.75
N ASN A 240 -49.07 62.87 -39.22
CA ASN A 240 -48.09 62.23 -38.34
C ASN A 240 -46.80 63.08 -38.16
N PHE A 241 -45.97 62.68 -37.21
CA PHE A 241 -44.75 63.36 -36.80
C PHE A 241 -43.73 63.45 -37.94
N VAL A 242 -43.62 62.39 -38.76
CA VAL A 242 -42.73 62.35 -39.94
C VAL A 242 -43.21 63.35 -41.01
N GLU A 243 -44.50 63.41 -41.28
CA GLU A 243 -45.10 64.39 -42.20
C GLU A 243 -44.87 65.83 -41.73
N THR A 244 -44.97 66.06 -40.43
CA THR A 244 -44.67 67.38 -39.83
C THR A 244 -43.21 67.79 -40.06
N LEU A 245 -42.26 66.88 -39.84
CA LEU A 245 -40.84 67.13 -40.13
C LEU A 245 -40.59 67.41 -41.63
N LYS A 246 -41.30 66.72 -42.53
CA LYS A 246 -41.23 66.97 -43.98
C LYS A 246 -41.78 68.35 -44.35
N SER A 247 -42.89 68.77 -43.74
CA SER A 247 -43.47 70.09 -43.98
C SER A 247 -42.53 71.21 -43.50
N ILE A 248 -41.95 71.06 -42.30
CA ILE A 248 -41.00 72.03 -41.74
C ILE A 248 -39.79 72.22 -42.67
N SER A 249 -39.18 71.12 -43.12
CA SER A 249 -38.00 71.20 -43.97
C SER A 249 -38.32 71.69 -45.38
N GLN A 250 -39.44 71.29 -45.99
CA GLN A 250 -39.87 71.82 -47.28
C GLN A 250 -40.04 73.33 -47.22
N GLU A 251 -40.65 73.83 -46.16
CA GLU A 251 -40.86 75.26 -46.01
C GLU A 251 -39.57 76.03 -45.74
N LEU A 252 -38.68 75.52 -44.87
CA LEU A 252 -37.38 76.14 -44.63
C LEU A 252 -36.49 76.13 -45.88
N MET A 253 -36.56 75.07 -46.67
CA MET A 253 -35.85 75.00 -47.95
C MET A 253 -36.42 76.01 -48.97
N VAL A 254 -37.74 76.25 -48.98
CA VAL A 254 -38.38 77.23 -49.88
C VAL A 254 -38.16 78.67 -49.43
N ARG A 255 -38.24 78.95 -48.12
CA ARG A 255 -38.14 80.32 -47.57
C ARG A 255 -36.70 80.79 -47.38
N GLU A 256 -35.87 79.95 -46.77
CA GLU A 256 -34.53 80.33 -46.28
C GLU A 256 -33.41 79.61 -47.05
N GLY A 257 -33.72 78.55 -47.79
CA GLY A 257 -32.71 77.71 -48.47
C GLY A 257 -31.81 76.94 -47.49
N ILE A 258 -32.27 76.73 -46.25
CA ILE A 258 -31.47 76.12 -45.18
C ILE A 258 -32.06 74.76 -44.79
N ARG A 259 -31.17 73.79 -44.55
CA ARG A 259 -31.52 72.50 -43.93
C ARG A 259 -31.55 72.65 -42.40
N PRO A 260 -32.66 72.31 -41.74
CA PRO A 260 -32.69 72.29 -40.28
C PRO A 260 -31.83 71.15 -39.71
N LEU A 261 -31.26 71.38 -38.52
CA LEU A 261 -30.37 70.43 -37.83
C LEU A 261 -31.10 69.75 -36.67
N LEU A 262 -31.10 68.43 -36.64
CA LEU A 262 -31.65 67.62 -35.57
C LEU A 262 -30.55 66.83 -34.86
N LEU A 263 -30.36 67.10 -33.56
CA LEU A 263 -29.38 66.45 -32.69
C LEU A 263 -30.10 65.53 -31.71
N ILE A 264 -29.82 64.23 -31.71
CA ILE A 264 -30.52 63.24 -30.88
C ILE A 264 -29.52 62.42 -30.08
N ASP A 265 -29.50 62.58 -28.76
CA ASP A 265 -28.51 61.95 -27.88
C ASP A 265 -28.51 60.41 -27.95
N ASP A 266 -29.71 59.82 -27.94
CA ASP A 266 -29.95 58.38 -28.10
C ASP A 266 -31.36 58.17 -28.65
N LEU A 267 -31.48 57.58 -29.83
CA LEU A 267 -32.76 57.41 -30.51
C LEU A 267 -33.75 56.49 -29.77
N VAL A 268 -33.25 55.45 -29.07
CA VAL A 268 -34.12 54.47 -28.38
C VAL A 268 -34.64 55.02 -27.08
N GLN A 269 -33.79 55.70 -26.32
CA GLN A 269 -34.22 56.28 -25.05
C GLN A 269 -35.09 57.50 -25.34
N SER A 270 -34.60 58.49 -26.07
CA SER A 270 -35.32 59.78 -26.23
C SER A 270 -36.62 59.69 -27.04
N MET A 271 -36.79 58.70 -27.93
CA MET A 271 -37.98 58.64 -28.81
C MET A 271 -38.49 57.21 -28.98
N ASN A 272 -38.56 56.42 -27.92
CA ASN A 272 -38.87 54.98 -27.97
C ASN A 272 -40.09 54.65 -28.88
N ILE A 273 -41.20 55.38 -28.72
CA ILE A 273 -42.48 55.18 -29.42
C ILE A 273 -42.38 55.47 -30.93
N TYR A 274 -41.55 56.45 -31.33
CA TYR A 274 -41.36 56.88 -32.72
C TYR A 274 -40.07 56.34 -33.36
N SER A 275 -39.23 55.69 -32.56
CA SER A 275 -37.83 55.36 -32.89
C SER A 275 -37.72 54.61 -34.21
N THR A 276 -38.63 53.69 -34.47
CA THR A 276 -38.63 52.82 -35.66
C THR A 276 -39.06 53.58 -36.92
N ASP A 277 -40.11 54.41 -36.84
CA ASP A 277 -40.64 55.19 -37.97
C ASP A 277 -39.72 56.38 -38.30
N LEU A 278 -39.12 56.99 -37.28
CA LEU A 278 -38.14 58.06 -37.43
C LEU A 278 -36.82 57.56 -37.97
N LEU A 279 -36.34 56.40 -37.54
CA LEU A 279 -35.14 55.82 -38.12
C LEU A 279 -35.35 55.55 -39.60
N ASP A 280 -36.50 55.00 -40.00
CA ASP A 280 -36.85 54.77 -41.41
C ASP A 280 -36.86 56.10 -42.19
N PHE A 281 -37.46 57.17 -41.64
CA PHE A 281 -37.40 58.50 -42.24
C PHE A 281 -35.97 59.06 -42.34
N PHE A 282 -35.16 58.95 -41.28
CA PHE A 282 -33.78 59.46 -41.24
C PHE A 282 -32.85 58.75 -42.24
N ILE A 283 -33.15 57.49 -42.60
CA ILE A 283 -32.40 56.73 -43.62
C ILE A 283 -33.04 56.79 -45.01
N THR A 284 -34.22 57.43 -45.15
CA THR A 284 -34.89 57.57 -46.45
C THR A 284 -34.17 58.64 -47.28
N MET A 285 -33.72 58.25 -48.47
CA MET A 285 -32.78 59.03 -49.30
C MET A 285 -33.46 60.02 -50.26
N GLU A 286 -34.77 59.94 -50.42
CA GLU A 286 -35.52 60.67 -51.47
C GLU A 286 -36.26 61.91 -50.93
N GLU A 287 -36.42 62.03 -49.61
CA GLU A 287 -37.25 63.05 -48.97
C GLU A 287 -36.67 63.49 -47.61
N GLY A 288 -37.14 64.63 -47.09
CA GLY A 288 -36.85 65.08 -45.73
C GLY A 288 -35.93 66.30 -45.61
N ASN A 289 -34.80 66.41 -46.31
CA ASN A 289 -33.90 67.58 -46.27
C ASN A 289 -33.44 68.05 -44.88
N TRP A 290 -33.25 67.14 -43.92
CA TRP A 290 -32.68 67.43 -42.60
C TRP A 290 -31.19 67.08 -42.53
N ASP A 291 -30.44 67.80 -41.70
CA ASP A 291 -29.15 67.34 -41.20
C ASP A 291 -29.39 66.70 -39.83
N ILE A 292 -29.02 65.43 -39.65
CA ILE A 292 -29.38 64.65 -38.47
C ILE A 292 -28.11 64.06 -37.86
N VAL A 293 -27.86 64.35 -36.58
CA VAL A 293 -26.86 63.64 -35.78
C VAL A 293 -27.60 62.81 -34.75
N LEU A 294 -27.53 61.49 -34.86
CA LEU A 294 -28.22 60.59 -33.95
C LEU A 294 -27.25 59.64 -33.26
N GLY A 295 -27.39 59.54 -31.94
CA GLY A 295 -26.75 58.51 -31.15
C GLY A 295 -27.51 57.19 -31.27
N LEU A 296 -26.80 56.11 -31.58
CA LEU A 296 -27.38 54.79 -31.68
C LEU A 296 -26.65 53.81 -30.75
N THR A 297 -27.43 53.13 -29.91
CA THR A 297 -26.97 52.06 -29.02
C THR A 297 -27.49 50.72 -29.56
N PRO A 298 -26.68 49.93 -30.31
CA PRO A 298 -27.18 48.77 -31.09
C PRO A 298 -27.94 47.73 -30.26
N ALA A 299 -27.43 47.41 -29.07
CA ALA A 299 -28.05 46.43 -28.16
C ALA A 299 -29.51 46.75 -27.78
N SER A 300 -29.90 48.03 -27.82
CA SER A 300 -31.26 48.45 -27.45
C SER A 300 -32.30 48.21 -28.54
N PHE A 301 -31.89 48.09 -29.81
CA PHE A 301 -32.77 47.81 -30.97
C PHE A 301 -32.85 46.30 -31.31
N GLU A 302 -31.97 45.46 -30.74
CA GLU A 302 -31.99 44.00 -30.95
C GLU A 302 -33.18 43.31 -30.27
N SER A 303 -33.86 43.96 -29.33
CA SER A 303 -35.00 43.39 -28.60
C SER A 303 -36.24 43.22 -29.47
N SER A 304 -36.51 44.11 -30.43
CA SER A 304 -37.70 44.06 -31.31
C SER A 304 -37.38 43.51 -32.71
N LYS A 305 -38.33 42.78 -33.31
CA LYS A 305 -38.16 42.19 -34.66
C LYS A 305 -37.97 43.27 -35.74
N ARG A 306 -38.79 44.32 -35.69
CA ARG A 306 -38.70 45.49 -36.60
C ARG A 306 -37.40 46.30 -36.37
N GLY A 307 -36.94 46.41 -35.12
CA GLY A 307 -35.66 47.03 -34.77
C GLY A 307 -34.45 46.27 -35.31
N ARG A 308 -34.44 44.93 -35.24
CA ARG A 308 -33.40 44.10 -35.87
C ARG A 308 -33.37 44.25 -37.39
N GLU A 309 -34.54 44.28 -38.04
CA GLU A 309 -34.65 44.48 -39.49
C GLU A 309 -34.10 45.85 -39.91
N ILE A 310 -34.38 46.90 -39.15
CA ILE A 310 -33.85 48.25 -39.40
C ILE A 310 -32.35 48.35 -39.09
N LEU A 311 -31.86 47.77 -37.99
CA LEU A 311 -30.41 47.72 -37.70
C LEU A 311 -29.65 46.97 -38.80
N ASN A 312 -30.21 45.85 -39.27
CA ASN A 312 -29.68 45.13 -40.42
C ASN A 312 -29.68 46.04 -41.66
N ARG A 313 -30.77 46.76 -41.94
CA ARG A 313 -30.82 47.76 -43.03
C ARG A 313 -29.74 48.83 -42.89
N ILE A 314 -29.55 49.45 -41.72
CA ILE A 314 -28.48 50.44 -41.51
C ILE A 314 -27.10 49.81 -41.73
N ASN A 315 -26.87 48.60 -41.20
CA ASN A 315 -25.61 47.88 -41.38
C ASN A 315 -25.35 47.54 -42.85
N THR A 316 -26.38 47.15 -43.62
CA THR A 316 -26.29 46.78 -45.05
C THR A 316 -26.41 47.95 -46.02
N LEU A 317 -26.90 49.12 -45.58
CA LEU A 317 -26.87 50.38 -46.32
C LEU A 317 -25.42 50.86 -46.34
N ASP A 318 -24.61 50.16 -47.12
CA ASP A 318 -23.28 50.55 -47.52
C ASP A 318 -23.36 51.04 -48.97
N THR A 319 -22.84 52.25 -49.18
CA THR A 319 -22.24 52.68 -50.46
C THR A 319 -23.13 52.90 -51.68
N PHE A 320 -23.98 53.94 -51.69
CA PHE A 320 -24.30 54.60 -52.97
C PHE A 320 -24.31 56.14 -52.98
N ASP A 321 -24.28 56.87 -51.85
CA ASP A 321 -24.52 58.34 -51.93
C ASP A 321 -23.86 59.27 -50.88
N ASP A 322 -22.90 58.85 -50.07
CA ASP A 322 -22.21 59.69 -49.03
C ASP A 322 -23.12 60.39 -47.96
N ARG A 323 -24.45 60.22 -48.01
CA ARG A 323 -25.44 60.87 -47.13
C ARG A 323 -25.64 60.21 -45.75
N LEU A 324 -25.23 58.95 -45.57
CA LEU A 324 -25.26 58.24 -44.28
C LEU A 324 -23.81 58.00 -43.79
N ILE A 325 -23.42 58.67 -42.72
CA ILE A 325 -22.05 58.59 -42.16
C ILE A 325 -22.07 57.88 -40.82
N LYS A 326 -21.46 56.68 -40.77
CA LYS A 326 -21.34 55.86 -39.57
C LYS A 326 -20.04 56.21 -38.82
N LEU A 327 -20.14 56.75 -37.61
CA LEU A 327 -19.02 57.19 -36.77
C LEU A 327 -18.96 56.37 -35.48
N TRP A 328 -17.91 55.59 -35.29
CA TRP A 328 -17.77 54.67 -34.16
C TRP A 328 -16.92 55.27 -33.05
N LEU A 329 -17.44 55.33 -31.82
CA LEU A 329 -16.73 55.83 -30.63
C LEU A 329 -15.99 54.71 -29.87
N THR A 330 -16.35 53.46 -30.13
CA THR A 330 -15.76 52.25 -29.53
C THR A 330 -15.43 51.23 -30.61
N ASP A 331 -14.61 50.23 -30.27
CA ASP A 331 -14.41 49.07 -31.14
C ASP A 331 -15.73 48.30 -31.45
N ASP A 332 -15.65 47.40 -32.44
CA ASP A 332 -16.78 46.61 -32.95
C ASP A 332 -17.48 45.78 -31.84
N GLN A 333 -16.77 45.47 -30.76
CA GLN A 333 -17.26 44.72 -29.61
C GLN A 333 -17.71 45.64 -28.45
N GLY A 334 -17.48 46.95 -28.55
CA GLY A 334 -17.72 47.93 -27.51
C GLY A 334 -16.79 47.82 -26.29
N HIS A 335 -15.62 47.22 -26.43
CA HIS A 335 -14.67 46.96 -25.32
C HIS A 335 -13.74 48.13 -25.00
N ASP A 336 -13.20 48.76 -26.03
CA ASP A 336 -12.29 49.89 -25.90
C ASP A 336 -12.83 51.14 -26.60
N SER A 337 -12.58 52.28 -25.97
CA SER A 337 -12.90 53.60 -26.51
C SER A 337 -11.74 54.09 -27.37
N TYR A 338 -12.04 54.79 -28.47
CA TYR A 338 -11.01 55.37 -29.32
C TYR A 338 -10.39 56.67 -28.77
N PHE A 339 -11.05 57.33 -27.81
CA PHE A 339 -10.55 58.59 -27.24
C PHE A 339 -9.83 58.43 -25.91
N ILE A 340 -10.14 57.39 -25.12
CA ILE A 340 -9.50 57.12 -23.82
C ILE A 340 -8.85 55.73 -23.79
N ASN A 341 -7.61 55.66 -23.35
CA ASN A 341 -6.81 54.45 -23.21
C ASN A 341 -5.81 54.58 -22.04
N ILE A 342 -5.07 53.51 -21.74
CA ILE A 342 -4.09 53.50 -20.64
C ILE A 342 -3.01 54.57 -20.79
N LYS A 343 -2.63 54.91 -22.04
CA LYS A 343 -1.58 55.89 -22.33
C LYS A 343 -2.05 57.32 -22.07
N ASN A 344 -3.33 57.65 -22.26
CA ASN A 344 -3.85 59.01 -22.13
C ASN A 344 -4.88 59.21 -20.99
N CYS A 345 -5.21 58.17 -20.20
CA CYS A 345 -6.16 58.27 -19.08
C CYS A 345 -5.77 59.34 -18.05
N HIS A 346 -4.47 59.56 -17.85
CA HIS A 346 -3.96 60.59 -16.95
C HIS A 346 -4.28 62.02 -17.42
N LEU A 347 -4.21 62.28 -18.74
CA LEU A 347 -4.58 63.57 -19.33
C LEU A 347 -6.09 63.82 -19.22
N TYR A 348 -6.89 62.76 -19.31
CA TYR A 348 -8.33 62.84 -19.10
C TYR A 348 -8.65 63.19 -17.64
N ALA A 349 -8.04 62.50 -16.67
CA ALA A 349 -8.22 62.79 -15.24
C ALA A 349 -7.76 64.22 -14.88
N GLU A 350 -6.67 64.69 -15.50
CA GLU A 350 -6.11 66.03 -15.28
C GLU A 350 -7.15 67.14 -15.50
N LYS A 351 -7.97 67.08 -16.58
CA LYS A 351 -9.00 68.09 -16.86
C LYS A 351 -9.99 68.25 -15.70
N TYR A 352 -10.44 67.13 -15.13
CA TYR A 352 -11.41 67.13 -14.02
C TYR A 352 -10.75 67.58 -12.72
N LEU A 353 -9.52 67.12 -12.46
CA LEU A 353 -8.78 67.50 -11.25
C LEU A 353 -8.42 68.99 -11.23
N MET A 354 -8.03 69.56 -12.37
CA MET A 354 -7.75 71.00 -12.49
C MET A 354 -9.00 71.83 -12.26
N GLU A 355 -10.13 71.48 -12.89
CA GLU A 355 -11.36 72.23 -12.71
C GLU A 355 -11.91 72.10 -11.28
N CYS A 356 -11.83 70.91 -10.68
CA CYS A 356 -12.17 70.70 -9.27
C CYS A 356 -11.38 71.64 -8.34
N LYS A 357 -10.06 71.78 -8.56
CA LYS A 357 -9.19 72.70 -7.81
C LYS A 357 -9.47 74.17 -8.13
N ARG A 358 -9.85 74.49 -9.36
CA ARG A 358 -10.23 75.85 -9.76
C ARG A 358 -11.51 76.31 -9.06
N LEU A 359 -12.50 75.43 -8.94
CA LEU A 359 -13.75 75.70 -8.21
C LEU A 359 -13.53 75.95 -6.71
N THR A 360 -12.43 75.47 -6.14
CA THR A 360 -12.03 75.75 -4.76
C THR A 360 -11.08 76.95 -4.62
N GLY A 361 -10.77 77.65 -5.72
CA GLY A 361 -9.95 78.86 -5.75
C GLY A 361 -8.43 78.63 -5.88
N PHE A 362 -7.99 77.43 -6.27
CA PHE A 362 -6.57 77.09 -6.41
C PHE A 362 -6.13 77.00 -7.88
N SER A 363 -4.95 77.55 -8.18
CA SER A 363 -4.19 77.27 -9.41
C SER A 363 -3.04 76.31 -9.11
N CYS A 364 -2.83 75.31 -9.99
CA CYS A 364 -1.74 74.33 -9.86
C CYS A 364 -0.49 74.76 -10.66
N ASP A 365 -0.15 76.04 -10.59
CA ASP A 365 1.03 76.65 -11.24
C ASP A 365 2.20 76.79 -10.25
N GLY A 366 3.32 77.36 -10.72
CA GLY A 366 4.52 77.60 -9.90
C GLY A 366 4.30 78.49 -8.66
N GLY A 367 3.18 79.19 -8.56
CA GLY A 367 2.80 80.02 -7.41
C GLY A 367 2.03 79.27 -6.30
N CYS A 368 1.68 78.00 -6.51
CA CYS A 368 0.90 77.22 -5.55
C CYS A 368 1.70 76.89 -4.27
N SER A 369 1.18 77.28 -3.09
CA SER A 369 1.81 77.01 -1.78
C SER A 369 1.94 75.52 -1.44
N LEU A 370 1.15 74.67 -2.11
CA LEU A 370 1.07 73.22 -1.86
C LEU A 370 1.89 72.39 -2.86
N ILE A 371 2.55 73.03 -3.83
CA ILE A 371 3.23 72.34 -4.93
C ILE A 371 4.27 71.32 -4.45
N LYS A 372 5.02 71.65 -3.39
CA LYS A 372 6.01 70.74 -2.80
C LYS A 372 5.37 69.47 -2.23
N ARG A 373 4.15 69.56 -1.67
CA ARG A 373 3.39 68.41 -1.17
C ARG A 373 2.85 67.56 -2.33
N CYS A 374 2.35 68.21 -3.37
CA CYS A 374 1.87 67.52 -4.58
C CYS A 374 3.00 66.75 -5.29
N VAL A 375 4.20 67.33 -5.39
CA VAL A 375 5.37 66.67 -5.97
C VAL A 375 5.82 65.47 -5.13
N ALA A 376 5.72 65.54 -3.79
CA ALA A 376 6.04 64.41 -2.93
C ALA A 376 5.13 63.18 -3.17
N LEU A 377 3.86 63.41 -3.54
CA LEU A 377 2.90 62.35 -3.91
C LEU A 377 3.19 61.70 -5.28
N GLN A 378 4.09 62.28 -6.09
CA GLN A 378 4.49 61.73 -7.39
C GLN A 378 5.63 60.70 -7.28
N MET A 379 6.06 60.32 -6.07
CA MET A 379 7.06 59.26 -5.80
C MET A 379 8.35 59.38 -6.64
N GLY A 380 8.86 60.62 -6.80
CA GLY A 380 10.13 60.89 -7.49
C GLY A 380 10.04 61.00 -9.01
N LEU A 381 8.84 60.94 -9.60
CA LEU A 381 8.62 61.29 -11.01
C LEU A 381 8.35 62.79 -11.12
N SER A 382 9.07 63.49 -11.99
CA SER A 382 8.92 64.93 -12.28
C SER A 382 7.64 65.22 -13.09
N GLN A 383 6.51 64.70 -12.65
CA GLN A 383 5.23 64.76 -13.37
C GLN A 383 4.27 65.78 -12.74
N LEU A 384 3.33 66.21 -13.58
CA LEU A 384 2.42 67.34 -13.40
C LEU A 384 1.79 67.37 -11.99
N PRO A 385 2.05 68.41 -11.17
CA PRO A 385 1.42 68.58 -9.85
C PRO A 385 -0.13 68.63 -9.88
N SER A 386 -0.70 68.88 -11.05
CA SER A 386 -2.13 68.87 -11.35
C SER A 386 -2.81 67.53 -11.05
N LEU A 387 -2.09 66.39 -11.12
CA LEU A 387 -2.65 65.05 -10.88
C LEU A 387 -2.89 64.72 -9.40
N SER A 388 -2.27 65.47 -8.46
CA SER A 388 -2.40 65.17 -7.03
C SER A 388 -3.87 65.26 -6.56
N PRO A 389 -4.36 64.32 -5.73
CA PRO A 389 -3.63 63.34 -4.92
C PRO A 389 -3.14 62.10 -5.66
N PHE A 390 -3.50 61.93 -6.94
CA PHE A 390 -3.11 60.77 -7.73
C PHE A 390 -1.70 60.92 -8.36
N ASN A 391 -1.16 59.81 -8.86
CA ASN A 391 -0.02 59.78 -9.77
C ASN A 391 -0.37 58.95 -11.03
N GLN A 392 0.48 58.98 -12.05
CA GLN A 392 0.19 58.28 -13.31
C GLN A 392 0.02 56.76 -13.13
N ALA A 393 0.82 56.13 -12.27
CA ALA A 393 0.75 54.68 -12.01
C ALA A 393 -0.58 54.29 -11.34
N LEU A 394 -1.02 55.08 -10.37
CA LEU A 394 -2.32 54.91 -9.71
C LEU A 394 -3.49 55.05 -10.69
N LEU A 395 -3.48 56.09 -11.53
CA LEU A 395 -4.51 56.30 -12.55
C LEU A 395 -4.56 55.14 -13.56
N ALA A 396 -3.39 54.63 -13.95
CA ALA A 396 -3.27 53.46 -14.81
C ALA A 396 -3.88 52.21 -14.15
N ARG A 397 -3.60 51.97 -12.86
CA ARG A 397 -4.16 50.84 -12.10
C ARG A 397 -5.66 50.93 -11.92
N ILE A 398 -6.20 52.11 -11.62
CA ILE A 398 -7.65 52.35 -11.56
C ILE A 398 -8.25 52.01 -12.93
N TYR A 399 -7.68 52.53 -14.02
CA TYR A 399 -8.17 52.28 -15.38
C TYR A 399 -8.16 50.79 -15.77
N ARG A 400 -7.10 50.04 -15.40
CA ARG A 400 -7.01 48.58 -15.63
C ARG A 400 -8.01 47.78 -14.79
N SER A 401 -8.37 48.29 -13.62
CA SER A 401 -9.27 47.63 -12.67
C SER A 401 -10.75 47.77 -13.05
N LEU A 402 -11.08 48.71 -13.95
CA LEU A 402 -12.44 48.88 -14.46
C LEU A 402 -12.91 47.65 -15.27
N PRO A 403 -14.23 47.35 -15.23
CA PRO A 403 -14.81 46.30 -16.06
C PRO A 403 -14.45 46.46 -17.54
N ARG A 404 -14.17 45.34 -18.21
CA ARG A 404 -14.02 45.33 -19.68
C ARG A 404 -15.37 45.65 -20.32
N GLY A 405 -15.39 46.47 -21.36
CA GLY A 405 -16.63 46.84 -22.03
C GLY A 405 -17.02 48.32 -21.94
N LYS A 406 -18.28 48.52 -22.33
CA LYS A 406 -19.03 49.76 -22.47
C LYS A 406 -18.83 50.70 -21.27
N GLY A 407 -18.40 51.94 -21.51
CA GLY A 407 -18.46 53.01 -20.50
C GLY A 407 -17.20 53.25 -19.65
N LYS A 408 -16.01 52.75 -20.04
CA LYS A 408 -14.75 52.98 -19.28
C LYS A 408 -14.52 54.44 -18.88
N ALA A 409 -14.76 55.42 -19.76
CA ALA A 409 -14.61 56.84 -19.41
C ALA A 409 -15.56 57.27 -18.28
N ARG A 410 -16.83 56.84 -18.34
CA ARG A 410 -17.84 57.09 -17.30
C ARG A 410 -17.44 56.44 -15.98
N TYR A 411 -17.08 55.16 -15.99
CA TYR A 411 -16.66 54.44 -14.78
C TYR A 411 -15.36 54.97 -14.22
N PHE A 412 -14.47 55.47 -15.07
CA PHE A 412 -13.22 56.10 -14.64
C PHE A 412 -13.48 57.40 -13.90
N ILE A 413 -14.32 58.31 -14.41
CA ILE A 413 -14.72 59.53 -13.67
C ILE A 413 -15.43 59.20 -12.37
N ALA A 414 -16.33 58.22 -12.38
CA ALA A 414 -17.04 57.79 -11.17
C ALA A 414 -16.06 57.26 -10.11
N ALA A 415 -15.13 56.38 -10.49
CA ALA A 415 -14.12 55.84 -9.60
C ALA A 415 -13.21 56.96 -9.03
N LEU A 416 -12.80 57.92 -9.84
CA LEU A 416 -12.03 59.08 -9.37
C LEU A 416 -12.82 59.92 -8.37
N GLY A 417 -14.10 60.19 -8.65
CA GLY A 417 -14.99 60.90 -7.74
C GLY A 417 -15.16 60.19 -6.41
N ASP A 418 -15.40 58.88 -6.42
CA ASP A 418 -15.60 58.08 -5.22
C ASP A 418 -14.33 57.99 -4.36
N ILE A 419 -13.16 57.81 -4.98
CA ILE A 419 -11.88 57.84 -4.26
C ILE A 419 -11.65 59.22 -3.64
N LEU A 420 -11.95 60.31 -4.35
CA LEU A 420 -11.79 61.67 -3.82
C LEU A 420 -12.77 61.96 -2.67
N ARG A 421 -14.04 61.56 -2.77
CA ARG A 421 -15.03 61.67 -1.68
C ARG A 421 -14.59 60.90 -0.45
N SER A 422 -14.14 59.66 -0.65
CA SER A 422 -13.63 58.81 0.44
C SER A 422 -12.37 59.42 1.08
N MET A 423 -11.51 60.04 0.28
CA MET A 423 -10.34 60.78 0.79
C MET A 423 -10.76 62.01 1.62
N VAL A 424 -11.80 62.73 1.22
CA VAL A 424 -12.37 63.86 2.00
C VAL A 424 -13.00 63.38 3.31
N ASN A 425 -13.59 62.18 3.31
CA ASN A 425 -14.21 61.58 4.50
C ASN A 425 -13.23 60.82 5.42
N GLY A 426 -11.95 60.68 5.03
CA GLY A 426 -10.93 59.96 5.81
C GLY A 426 -10.94 58.43 5.63
N GLU A 427 -11.68 57.90 4.65
CA GLU A 427 -11.88 56.47 4.39
C GLU A 427 -11.07 55.98 3.17
N LEU A 428 -9.87 56.53 2.97
CA LEU A 428 -9.06 56.29 1.77
C LEU A 428 -8.71 54.81 1.55
N SER A 429 -8.46 54.05 2.62
CA SER A 429 -8.02 52.65 2.52
C SER A 429 -9.07 51.73 1.90
N GLY A 430 -10.34 51.86 2.32
CA GLY A 430 -11.44 51.06 1.79
C GLY A 430 -11.77 51.38 0.33
N ALA A 431 -11.66 52.65 -0.06
CA ALA A 431 -11.89 53.09 -1.42
C ALA A 431 -10.81 52.58 -2.39
N LEU A 432 -9.53 52.67 -1.99
CA LEU A 432 -8.42 52.16 -2.82
C LEU A 432 -8.52 50.64 -3.01
N ASP A 433 -8.86 49.88 -1.96
CA ASP A 433 -9.04 48.42 -2.06
C ASP A 433 -10.18 48.00 -2.99
N SER A 434 -11.23 48.82 -3.10
CA SER A 434 -12.40 48.54 -3.95
C SER A 434 -12.16 48.82 -5.43
N TYR A 435 -11.26 49.77 -5.74
CA TYR A 435 -11.05 50.28 -7.10
C TYR A 435 -9.72 49.87 -7.74
N ILE A 436 -8.85 49.18 -7.01
CA ILE A 436 -7.48 48.87 -7.46
C ILE A 436 -7.15 47.40 -7.28
N LYS A 437 -6.71 46.78 -8.38
CA LYS A 437 -5.97 45.53 -8.33
C LYS A 437 -4.52 45.80 -7.93
N ARG A 438 -4.13 45.32 -6.76
CA ARG A 438 -2.76 45.40 -6.25
C ARG A 438 -1.83 44.48 -7.06
N GLU A 439 -1.04 45.07 -7.94
CA GLU A 439 -0.09 44.40 -8.86
C GLU A 439 1.26 44.09 -8.21
N VAL A 440 1.54 44.71 -7.06
CA VAL A 440 2.77 44.57 -6.30
C VAL A 440 2.45 44.31 -4.83
N SER A 441 3.42 43.79 -4.07
CA SER A 441 3.37 43.66 -2.61
C SER A 441 4.50 44.45 -1.98
N VAL A 442 4.22 45.20 -0.91
CA VAL A 442 5.22 46.02 -0.20
C VAL A 442 5.54 45.45 1.17
N ASP A 443 6.83 45.28 1.47
CA ASP A 443 7.28 44.76 2.76
C ASP A 443 7.32 45.86 3.81
N HIS A 444 6.26 45.96 4.60
CA HIS A 444 6.19 46.91 5.69
C HIS A 444 5.23 46.42 6.77
N PRO A 445 5.52 46.60 8.07
CA PRO A 445 4.63 46.17 9.17
C PRO A 445 3.31 46.95 9.21
N ASP A 446 3.33 48.25 8.84
CA ASP A 446 2.13 49.09 8.79
C ASP A 446 1.28 48.81 7.53
N PRO A 447 0.01 48.34 7.66
CA PRO A 447 -0.89 48.07 6.55
C PRO A 447 -1.19 49.27 5.66
N LEU A 448 -1.21 50.48 6.22
CA LEU A 448 -1.49 51.71 5.49
C LEU A 448 -0.31 52.09 4.59
N VAL A 449 0.90 51.97 5.10
CA VAL A 449 2.13 52.18 4.34
C VAL A 449 2.26 51.13 3.22
N ARG A 450 1.89 49.88 3.50
CA ARG A 450 1.84 48.81 2.48
C ARG A 450 0.86 49.16 1.37
N LEU A 451 -0.39 49.45 1.70
CA LEU A 451 -1.42 49.81 0.71
C LEU A 451 -0.97 51.01 -0.15
N LEU A 452 -0.48 52.08 0.49
CA LEU A 452 -0.05 53.27 -0.24
C LEU A 452 1.21 53.01 -1.08
N GLY A 453 2.14 52.20 -0.58
CA GLY A 453 3.29 51.74 -1.35
C GLY A 453 2.88 50.93 -2.58
N GLU A 454 1.92 50.01 -2.45
CA GLU A 454 1.43 49.18 -3.55
C GLU A 454 0.69 50.00 -4.61
N VAL A 455 -0.11 50.97 -4.16
CA VAL A 455 -0.97 51.81 -4.99
C VAL A 455 -0.16 52.86 -5.75
N TYR A 456 0.84 53.48 -5.10
CA TYR A 456 1.64 54.56 -5.69
C TYR A 456 2.96 54.10 -6.31
N ALA A 457 3.34 52.82 -6.17
CA ALA A 457 4.56 52.28 -6.75
C ALA A 457 4.64 52.56 -8.27
N PRO A 458 5.82 52.87 -8.82
CA PRO A 458 5.98 52.98 -10.27
C PRO A 458 5.66 51.64 -10.96
N ASP A 459 5.24 51.67 -12.24
CA ASP A 459 5.05 50.45 -13.03
C ASP A 459 6.37 49.64 -13.06
N SER A 460 6.29 48.33 -12.82
CA SER A 460 7.41 47.41 -12.54
C SER A 460 8.43 47.20 -13.67
N SER A 461 8.35 47.99 -14.76
CA SER A 461 9.32 47.99 -15.86
C SER A 461 10.69 48.62 -15.49
N ARG A 462 10.85 49.19 -14.27
CA ARG A 462 12.11 49.78 -13.80
C ARG A 462 12.73 48.93 -12.67
N LYS A 463 13.98 48.50 -12.90
CA LYS A 463 14.85 47.58 -12.13
C LYS A 463 15.12 47.88 -10.63
N LYS A 464 14.29 48.64 -9.91
CA LYS A 464 14.53 48.95 -8.48
C LYS A 464 13.45 48.29 -7.62
N GLY A 465 13.82 47.27 -6.85
CA GLY A 465 12.95 46.52 -5.94
C GLY A 465 12.59 47.26 -4.64
N PHE A 466 12.51 48.59 -4.66
CA PHE A 466 12.18 49.41 -3.49
C PHE A 466 11.28 50.59 -3.87
N VAL A 467 10.30 50.91 -3.02
CA VAL A 467 9.50 52.15 -3.08
C VAL A 467 9.96 53.08 -1.97
N SER A 468 10.23 54.35 -2.31
CA SER A 468 10.53 55.40 -1.34
C SER A 468 9.29 56.25 -1.15
N ILE A 469 8.60 56.06 -0.03
CA ILE A 469 7.40 56.79 0.37
C ILE A 469 7.85 57.93 1.28
N LYS A 470 7.67 59.17 0.82
CA LYS A 470 8.01 60.34 1.63
C LYS A 470 7.02 60.50 2.79
N GLY A 471 7.51 60.66 4.02
CA GLY A 471 6.66 60.79 5.20
C GLY A 471 5.72 62.01 5.16
N LYS A 472 6.18 63.08 4.50
CA LYS A 472 5.37 64.28 4.20
C LYS A 472 4.22 64.02 3.22
N ALA A 473 4.33 62.98 2.39
CA ALA A 473 3.27 62.55 1.48
C ALA A 473 2.22 61.71 2.23
N LEU A 474 2.66 60.86 3.17
CA LEU A 474 1.77 60.06 4.03
C LEU A 474 0.89 60.94 4.94
N SER A 475 1.49 61.91 5.64
CA SER A 475 0.73 62.87 6.46
C SER A 475 -0.29 63.68 5.64
N ALA A 476 0.06 64.03 4.40
CA ALA A 476 -0.84 64.76 3.51
C ALA A 476 -2.10 63.96 3.13
N LEU A 477 -1.98 62.65 2.90
CA LEU A 477 -3.07 61.74 2.54
C LEU A 477 -3.96 61.37 3.74
N VAL A 478 -3.35 61.13 4.91
CA VAL A 478 -4.05 60.64 6.11
C VAL A 478 -4.62 61.79 6.96
N GLY A 479 -4.19 63.04 6.71
CA GLY A 479 -4.76 64.21 7.38
C GLY A 479 -4.17 64.52 8.75
N THR A 480 -3.07 63.87 9.13
CA THR A 480 -2.32 64.21 10.35
C THR A 480 -1.50 65.48 10.14
N THR A 481 -1.46 66.35 11.16
CA THR A 481 -0.90 67.71 11.07
C THR A 481 0.55 67.81 11.57
N GLY A 482 1.27 66.69 11.71
CA GLY A 482 2.67 66.65 12.13
C GLY A 482 3.62 65.96 11.13
N ASP A 483 4.92 66.31 11.19
CA ASP A 483 6.05 65.60 10.55
C ASP A 483 6.32 64.24 11.25
N GLU A 484 5.28 63.54 11.69
CA GLU A 484 5.37 62.29 12.49
C GLU A 484 5.86 61.09 11.66
N PHE A 485 5.59 61.10 10.36
CA PHE A 485 6.02 60.04 9.46
C PHE A 485 7.43 60.33 8.93
N GLN A 486 8.36 59.40 9.16
CA GLN A 486 9.66 59.41 8.50
C GLN A 486 9.53 58.94 7.03
N ASP A 487 10.52 59.26 6.21
CA ASP A 487 10.63 58.68 4.88
C ASP A 487 10.83 57.16 5.01
N VAL A 488 9.97 56.39 4.35
CA VAL A 488 10.01 54.93 4.38
C VAL A 488 10.55 54.42 3.05
N GLU A 489 11.62 53.62 3.11
CA GLU A 489 12.02 52.77 1.99
C GLU A 489 11.59 51.34 2.27
N ALA A 490 10.71 50.80 1.43
CA ALA A 490 10.16 49.46 1.58
C ALA A 490 10.42 48.62 0.32
N SER A 491 10.71 47.33 0.50
CA SER A 491 10.96 46.44 -0.63
C SER A 491 9.65 46.13 -1.38
N ILE A 492 9.73 46.01 -2.70
CA ILE A 492 8.57 45.69 -3.56
C ILE A 492 8.77 44.33 -4.19
N TYR A 493 7.72 43.51 -4.15
CA TYR A 493 7.64 42.25 -4.89
C TYR A 493 6.60 42.34 -6.01
N ASP A 494 6.96 41.92 -7.23
CA ASP A 494 6.06 41.94 -8.39
C ASP A 494 5.14 40.69 -8.39
N LEU A 495 3.82 40.92 -8.34
CA LEU A 495 2.79 39.89 -8.34
C LEU A 495 2.34 39.49 -9.76
N SER A 496 2.91 40.09 -10.80
CA SER A 496 2.59 39.72 -12.18
C SER A 496 3.13 38.35 -12.57
N ALA A 497 2.39 37.69 -13.45
CA ALA A 497 2.81 36.46 -14.12
C ALA A 497 3.84 36.82 -15.20
N ALA A 498 5.05 36.26 -15.10
CA ALA A 498 6.07 36.44 -16.13
C ALA A 498 5.61 35.76 -17.43
N ARG A 499 5.18 36.55 -18.43
CA ARG A 499 4.92 36.02 -19.78
C ARG A 499 6.25 35.65 -20.42
N THR A 500 6.41 34.38 -20.76
CA THR A 500 7.38 33.94 -21.76
C THR A 500 7.06 34.67 -23.08
N HIS A 501 7.93 35.58 -23.49
CA HIS A 501 7.84 36.26 -24.79
C HIS A 501 7.75 35.23 -25.93
N THR A 502 6.60 35.16 -26.60
CA THR A 502 6.51 34.60 -27.96
C THR A 502 6.80 35.73 -28.96
N PRO A 503 7.88 35.65 -29.77
CA PRO A 503 8.40 36.82 -30.50
C PRO A 503 7.63 37.24 -31.77
N ASN A 504 6.45 36.69 -32.08
CA ASN A 504 5.80 36.90 -33.39
C ASN A 504 4.34 37.37 -33.31
N LYS A 505 4.07 38.53 -32.71
CA LYS A 505 2.85 39.29 -33.04
C LYS A 505 3.19 40.75 -33.28
N VAL A 506 2.97 41.16 -34.53
CA VAL A 506 3.06 42.53 -35.04
C VAL A 506 2.13 43.44 -34.21
N ASP A 507 2.62 44.65 -33.95
CA ASP A 507 2.01 45.71 -33.14
C ASP A 507 0.55 46.02 -33.50
N GLU A 508 -0.40 45.28 -32.91
CA GLU A 508 -1.74 45.81 -32.64
C GLU A 508 -1.73 46.48 -31.25
N PRO A 509 -2.32 47.68 -31.09
CA PRO A 509 -2.42 48.36 -29.80
C PRO A 509 -3.51 47.71 -28.93
N SER A 510 -3.48 46.39 -28.78
CA SER A 510 -4.23 45.69 -27.74
C SER A 510 -3.50 45.92 -26.42
N GLY A 511 -4.18 46.54 -25.45
CA GLY A 511 -3.60 46.89 -24.17
C GLY A 511 -2.91 45.68 -23.52
N GLU A 512 -1.63 45.82 -23.19
CA GLU A 512 -0.87 44.84 -22.42
C GLU A 512 -1.51 44.72 -21.02
N PHE A 513 -2.46 43.79 -20.86
CA PHE A 513 -3.01 43.43 -19.56
C PHE A 513 -2.03 42.50 -18.86
N LEU A 514 -1.39 43.00 -17.79
CA LEU A 514 -0.67 42.19 -16.81
C LEU A 514 -1.65 41.25 -16.12
N GLU A 515 -1.41 39.95 -16.22
CA GLU A 515 -2.17 38.93 -15.50
C GLU A 515 -1.50 38.71 -14.13
N ILE A 516 -2.28 38.86 -13.05
CA ILE A 516 -1.77 38.68 -11.68
C ILE A 516 -1.65 37.19 -11.40
N ASP A 517 -0.51 36.77 -10.86
CA ASP A 517 -0.30 35.40 -10.41
C ASP A 517 -1.13 35.15 -9.14
N THR A 518 -2.15 34.30 -9.27
CA THR A 518 -3.08 33.96 -8.20
C THR A 518 -2.40 33.32 -6.98
N SER A 519 -1.28 32.63 -7.17
CA SER A 519 -0.54 32.01 -6.06
C SER A 519 0.28 33.04 -5.30
N LYS A 520 0.91 34.01 -5.98
CA LYS A 520 1.57 35.14 -5.30
C LYS A 520 0.56 36.03 -4.57
N ALA A 521 -0.60 36.26 -5.16
CA ALA A 521 -1.68 36.99 -4.50
C ALA A 521 -2.15 36.29 -3.22
N ALA A 522 -2.28 34.95 -3.24
CA ALA A 522 -2.60 34.18 -2.05
C ALA A 522 -1.51 34.27 -0.97
N VAL A 523 -0.23 34.29 -1.34
CA VAL A 523 0.87 34.52 -0.37
C VAL A 523 0.74 35.91 0.28
N ARG A 524 0.46 36.97 -0.50
CA ARG A 524 0.20 38.30 0.06
C ARG A 524 -0.96 38.24 1.06
N ASP A 525 -2.12 37.75 0.64
CA ASP A 525 -3.34 37.73 1.44
C ASP A 525 -3.15 36.94 2.75
N TRP A 526 -2.37 35.84 2.70
CA TRP A 526 -1.97 35.08 3.89
C TRP A 526 -1.10 35.93 4.85
N LEU A 527 -0.09 36.63 4.34
CA LEU A 527 0.78 37.51 5.15
C LEU A 527 0.00 38.67 5.77
N GLU A 528 -1.03 39.18 5.09
CA GLU A 528 -1.94 40.21 5.63
C GLU A 528 -2.97 39.66 6.63
N GLY A 529 -3.08 38.35 6.75
CA GLY A 529 -4.05 37.69 7.61
C GLY A 529 -5.48 37.63 7.09
N ARG A 530 -5.67 37.82 5.78
CA ARG A 530 -6.95 37.58 5.10
C ARG A 530 -7.20 36.08 4.97
N GLN A 531 -8.47 35.71 4.76
CA GLN A 531 -8.83 34.32 4.50
C GLN A 531 -8.39 33.91 3.09
N VAL A 532 -7.69 32.78 2.98
CA VAL A 532 -7.10 32.28 1.73
C VAL A 532 -7.45 30.83 1.49
N ASN A 533 -7.65 30.47 0.22
CA ASN A 533 -7.81 29.08 -0.17
C ASN A 533 -6.50 28.33 0.03
N LYS A 534 -6.52 27.29 0.88
CA LYS A 534 -5.36 26.48 1.22
C LYS A 534 -4.65 25.87 0.01
N GLU A 535 -5.35 25.57 -1.09
CA GLU A 535 -4.76 24.97 -2.29
C GLU A 535 -3.84 25.95 -3.04
N LEU A 536 -4.12 27.25 -2.98
CA LEU A 536 -3.29 28.28 -3.61
C LEU A 536 -1.94 28.46 -2.88
N LEU A 537 -1.83 27.99 -1.63
CA LEU A 537 -0.60 28.01 -0.83
C LEU A 537 0.21 26.70 -0.92
N LYS A 538 -0.22 25.74 -1.75
CA LYS A 538 0.49 24.46 -1.93
C LYS A 538 1.94 24.66 -2.40
N GLY A 539 2.17 25.64 -3.29
CA GLY A 539 3.51 25.95 -3.78
C GLY A 539 4.46 26.38 -2.67
N LEU A 540 3.97 27.19 -1.73
CA LEU A 540 4.70 27.63 -0.54
C LEU A 540 5.02 26.44 0.39
N ARG A 541 4.04 25.57 0.67
CA ARG A 541 4.27 24.36 1.49
C ARG A 541 5.36 23.47 0.90
N LEU A 542 5.29 23.20 -0.41
CA LEU A 542 6.29 22.39 -1.11
C LEU A 542 7.67 23.07 -1.13
N GLY A 543 7.70 24.40 -1.26
CA GLY A 543 8.93 25.19 -1.18
C GLY A 543 9.60 25.13 0.18
N ILE A 544 8.83 25.31 1.27
CA ILE A 544 9.30 25.22 2.65
C ILE A 544 9.75 23.80 2.98
N SER A 545 8.95 22.80 2.58
CA SER A 545 9.32 21.38 2.72
C SER A 545 10.65 21.09 2.02
N TYR A 546 10.82 21.58 0.78
CA TYR A 546 12.07 21.43 0.04
C TYR A 546 13.24 22.04 0.81
N LEU A 547 13.10 23.29 1.27
CA LEU A 547 14.13 23.96 2.06
C LEU A 547 14.49 23.17 3.32
N CYS A 548 13.49 22.75 4.10
CA CYS A 548 13.72 21.96 5.32
C CYS A 548 14.40 20.62 5.03
N ARG A 549 14.12 20.01 3.87
CA ARG A 549 14.80 18.80 3.41
C ARG A 549 16.27 19.06 3.12
N GLU A 550 16.62 20.14 2.45
CA GLU A 550 18.04 20.43 2.15
C GLU A 550 18.83 20.81 3.41
N LEU A 551 18.20 21.51 4.36
CA LEU A 551 18.89 22.02 5.55
C LEU A 551 19.00 21.00 6.69
N ALA A 552 17.91 20.29 7.01
CA ALA A 552 17.82 19.49 8.24
C ALA A 552 17.40 18.03 8.02
N GLN A 553 16.79 17.71 6.87
CA GLN A 553 16.24 16.38 6.56
C GLN A 553 15.41 15.80 7.73
N PRO A 554 14.31 16.44 8.16
CA PRO A 554 13.64 16.10 9.41
C PRO A 554 13.06 14.68 9.44
N CYS A 555 12.65 14.15 8.29
CA CYS A 555 12.09 12.81 8.18
C CYS A 555 13.16 11.70 8.12
N ASN A 556 14.44 12.07 8.02
CA ASN A 556 15.58 11.17 7.95
C ASN A 556 16.11 10.90 9.37
N LEU A 557 15.87 9.70 9.89
CA LEU A 557 16.17 9.33 11.27
C LEU A 557 17.60 8.83 11.41
N ILE A 558 18.55 9.75 11.23
CA ILE A 558 19.98 9.54 11.45
C ILE A 558 20.62 10.59 12.36
N PRO A 559 21.65 10.23 13.13
CA PRO A 559 22.43 11.19 13.89
C PRO A 559 23.12 12.22 12.97
N ARG A 560 23.38 13.42 13.49
CA ARG A 560 23.95 14.54 12.71
C ARG A 560 25.38 14.32 12.20
N ASN A 561 26.12 13.36 12.77
CA ASN A 561 27.55 13.18 12.55
C ASN A 561 27.89 11.88 11.79
N THR A 562 26.99 11.38 10.95
CA THR A 562 27.22 10.16 10.18
C THR A 562 27.55 10.47 8.72
N SER A 563 28.31 9.60 8.06
CA SER A 563 28.80 9.83 6.70
C SER A 563 27.77 9.55 5.61
N ARG A 564 26.59 9.05 5.96
CA ARG A 564 25.56 8.65 4.99
C ARG A 564 24.53 9.77 4.82
N LEU A 565 24.33 10.18 3.57
CA LEU A 565 23.38 11.23 3.18
C LEU A 565 21.95 10.70 2.93
N THR A 566 21.82 9.39 2.69
CA THR A 566 20.54 8.73 2.42
C THR A 566 20.34 7.62 3.45
N PRO A 567 19.57 7.87 4.52
CA PRO A 567 19.34 6.86 5.54
C PRO A 567 18.36 5.81 5.05
N LEU A 568 18.45 4.64 5.66
CA LEU A 568 17.49 3.57 5.47
C LEU A 568 16.22 3.83 6.27
N LEU A 569 16.35 4.34 7.50
CA LEU A 569 15.22 4.61 8.38
C LEU A 569 14.65 6.02 8.13
N ARG A 570 13.38 6.08 7.76
CA ARG A 570 12.67 7.33 7.47
C ARG A 570 11.23 7.30 7.97
N TRP A 571 10.71 8.48 8.25
CA TRP A 571 9.28 8.70 8.45
C TRP A 571 8.65 9.11 7.11
N ASP A 572 7.58 8.44 6.70
CA ASP A 572 6.94 8.60 5.40
C ASP A 572 5.42 8.71 5.56
N GLU A 573 4.95 9.94 5.76
CA GLU A 573 3.55 10.32 5.70
C GLU A 573 3.41 11.57 4.82
N THR A 574 2.37 11.62 3.99
CA THR A 574 2.09 12.79 3.15
C THR A 574 0.90 13.54 3.74
N VAL A 575 1.16 14.76 4.22
CA VAL A 575 0.14 15.67 4.77
C VAL A 575 0.01 16.86 3.83
N GLU A 576 -1.21 17.12 3.34
CA GLU A 576 -1.52 18.22 2.40
C GLU A 576 -0.56 18.27 1.18
N GLY A 577 -0.17 17.10 0.67
CA GLY A 577 0.70 16.94 -0.50
C GLY A 577 2.21 17.09 -0.26
N SER A 578 2.66 17.24 0.99
CA SER A 578 4.06 17.33 1.37
C SER A 578 4.50 16.17 2.26
N LYS A 579 5.72 15.65 2.06
CA LYS A 579 6.34 14.62 2.93
C LYS A 579 6.89 15.17 4.24
N ILE A 580 7.07 16.48 4.33
CA ILE A 580 7.40 17.17 5.58
C ILE A 580 6.14 17.95 5.95
N PRO A 581 5.49 17.68 7.09
CA PRO A 581 4.26 18.33 7.45
C PRO A 581 4.56 19.81 7.76
N VAL A 582 4.01 20.71 6.94
CA VAL A 582 4.18 22.16 7.06
C VAL A 582 2.82 22.78 7.30
N SER A 583 2.59 23.30 8.51
CA SER A 583 1.32 23.91 8.93
C SER A 583 1.44 25.43 8.85
N LEU A 584 0.63 26.07 8.00
CA LEU A 584 0.61 27.52 7.84
C LEU A 584 -0.31 28.18 8.90
N GLU A 585 0.19 29.23 9.56
CA GLU A 585 -0.54 29.98 10.59
C GLU A 585 -1.89 30.51 10.09
N GLY A 586 -2.96 30.19 10.83
CA GLY A 586 -4.33 30.63 10.53
C GLY A 586 -5.00 29.92 9.34
N VAL A 587 -4.34 28.90 8.76
CA VAL A 587 -4.86 28.13 7.62
C VAL A 587 -4.99 26.65 7.96
N ASP A 588 -3.95 26.06 8.54
CA ASP A 588 -3.85 24.62 8.77
C ASP A 588 -3.95 24.27 10.27
N ILE A 589 -4.54 23.10 10.58
CA ILE A 589 -4.70 22.57 11.94
C ILE A 589 -4.16 21.12 11.98
N PHE A 590 -2.84 20.96 11.95
CA PHE A 590 -2.18 19.67 12.16
C PHE A 590 -0.78 19.84 12.76
N GLU A 591 -0.22 18.74 13.29
CA GLU A 591 1.14 18.75 13.84
C GLU A 591 2.21 18.73 12.76
N GLY A 592 3.24 19.57 12.91
CA GLY A 592 4.34 19.69 11.96
C GLY A 592 5.14 20.97 12.17
N ILE A 593 5.89 21.37 11.14
CA ILE A 593 6.61 22.65 11.12
C ILE A 593 5.58 23.77 11.04
N LYS A 594 5.42 24.52 12.14
CA LYS A 594 4.54 25.68 12.21
C LYS A 594 5.20 26.87 11.54
N VAL A 595 4.63 27.34 10.44
CA VAL A 595 5.12 28.49 9.70
C VAL A 595 4.28 29.70 10.06
N GLN A 596 4.95 30.71 10.60
CA GLN A 596 4.33 31.96 11.02
C GLN A 596 4.32 32.97 9.88
N ARG A 597 3.36 33.90 9.92
CA ARG A 597 3.29 35.05 8.98
C ARG A 597 4.51 35.96 9.07
N ALA A 598 5.25 35.90 10.19
CA ALA A 598 6.55 36.53 10.36
C ALA A 598 7.61 36.08 9.32
N LEU A 599 7.35 35.01 8.55
CA LEU A 599 8.18 34.64 7.40
C LEU A 599 8.29 35.77 6.34
N GLY A 600 7.31 36.68 6.29
CA GLY A 600 7.37 37.88 5.47
C GLY A 600 7.60 37.58 3.99
N HIS A 601 8.38 38.44 3.33
CA HIS A 601 8.64 38.34 1.89
C HIS A 601 9.50 37.13 1.49
N ALA A 602 10.11 36.40 2.44
CA ALA A 602 10.78 35.13 2.18
C ALA A 602 9.80 34.06 1.63
N ALA A 603 8.50 34.22 1.85
CA ALA A 603 7.47 33.32 1.32
C ALA A 603 7.40 33.33 -0.22
N TYR A 604 7.62 34.47 -0.87
CA TYR A 604 7.53 34.58 -2.34
C TYR A 604 8.57 33.77 -3.11
N PRO A 605 9.89 33.85 -2.83
CA PRO A 605 10.87 33.01 -3.51
C PRO A 605 10.59 31.52 -3.25
N LEU A 606 10.19 31.14 -2.03
CA LEU A 606 9.90 29.76 -1.66
C LEU A 606 8.72 29.16 -2.43
N ASN A 607 7.68 29.94 -2.75
CA ASN A 607 6.48 29.48 -3.44
C ASN A 607 6.76 28.75 -4.77
N TYR A 608 7.85 29.08 -5.47
CA TYR A 608 8.20 28.50 -6.78
C TYR A 608 9.44 27.62 -6.78
N VAL A 609 10.14 27.45 -5.65
CA VAL A 609 11.38 26.65 -5.57
C VAL A 609 11.16 25.23 -6.10
N HIS A 610 10.03 24.63 -5.74
CA HIS A 610 9.69 23.25 -6.10
C HIS A 610 9.51 23.03 -7.62
N LEU A 611 9.21 24.09 -8.40
CA LEU A 611 9.06 24.04 -9.86
C LEU A 611 10.38 24.25 -10.62
N LYS A 612 11.37 24.89 -9.99
CA LYS A 612 12.66 25.20 -10.63
C LYS A 612 13.58 23.99 -10.64
N ARG A 613 14.51 23.91 -11.59
CA ARG A 613 15.51 22.82 -11.73
C ARG A 613 16.93 23.39 -11.88
N GLY A 614 17.95 22.64 -11.45
CA GLY A 614 19.36 23.00 -11.58
C GLY A 614 19.72 24.34 -10.92
N ARG A 615 20.60 25.13 -11.56
CA ARG A 615 21.09 26.43 -11.06
C ARG A 615 19.99 27.45 -10.72
N ALA A 616 18.86 27.41 -11.42
CA ALA A 616 17.74 28.30 -11.14
C ALA A 616 17.10 28.00 -9.77
N ARG A 617 17.18 26.74 -9.31
CA ARG A 617 16.73 26.33 -7.99
C ARG A 617 17.71 26.79 -6.90
N GLU A 618 19.00 26.55 -7.11
CA GLU A 618 20.08 26.99 -6.19
C GLU A 618 20.00 28.49 -5.95
N SER A 619 19.92 29.30 -7.01
CA SER A 619 19.79 30.75 -6.90
C SER A 619 18.52 31.20 -6.15
N SER A 620 17.43 30.43 -6.23
CA SER A 620 16.19 30.76 -5.48
C SER A 620 16.31 30.42 -4.00
N LEU A 621 17.03 29.36 -3.66
CA LEU A 621 17.33 29.00 -2.27
C LEU A 621 18.35 29.98 -1.67
N GLU A 622 19.40 30.34 -2.40
CA GLU A 622 20.35 31.39 -2.00
C GLU A 622 19.64 32.72 -1.74
N SER A 623 18.72 33.11 -2.62
CA SER A 623 17.91 34.31 -2.41
C SER A 623 16.98 34.20 -1.20
N ALA A 624 16.44 33.03 -0.90
CA ALA A 624 15.63 32.82 0.29
C ALA A 624 16.50 32.88 1.57
N LEU A 625 17.70 32.29 1.56
CA LEU A 625 18.62 32.27 2.70
C LEU A 625 19.20 33.65 3.08
N GLN A 626 18.96 34.68 2.27
CA GLN A 626 19.28 36.08 2.61
C GLN A 626 18.32 36.69 3.63
N TYR A 627 17.17 36.05 3.90
CA TYR A 627 16.18 36.49 4.86
C TYR A 627 16.43 35.82 6.23
N ASP A 628 16.63 36.64 7.26
CA ASP A 628 16.89 36.17 8.63
C ASP A 628 15.69 35.39 9.21
N GLU A 629 14.49 35.70 8.73
CA GLU A 629 13.23 35.07 9.10
C GLU A 629 13.17 33.58 8.74
N ILE A 630 14.11 33.07 7.94
CA ILE A 630 14.16 31.64 7.59
C ILE A 630 14.79 30.78 8.70
N TYR A 631 15.67 31.34 9.54
CA TYR A 631 16.48 30.53 10.47
C TYR A 631 15.62 29.75 11.47
N TYR A 632 14.46 30.25 11.89
CA TYR A 632 13.58 29.50 12.79
C TYR A 632 13.04 28.21 12.16
N LEU A 633 12.86 28.17 10.83
CA LEU A 633 12.42 26.96 10.12
C LEU A 633 13.45 25.84 10.23
N PHE A 634 14.74 26.17 10.29
CA PHE A 634 15.79 25.19 10.55
C PHE A 634 15.65 24.56 11.95
N TYR A 635 15.45 25.40 12.97
CA TYR A 635 15.23 24.92 14.34
C TYR A 635 13.96 24.09 14.46
N ALA A 636 12.85 24.53 13.84
CA ALA A 636 11.59 23.79 13.83
C ALA A 636 11.72 22.43 13.10
N ALA A 637 12.50 22.36 12.03
CA ALA A 637 12.80 21.10 11.36
C ALA A 637 13.65 20.17 12.24
N GLN A 638 14.63 20.69 12.99
CA GLN A 638 15.38 19.90 13.96
C GLN A 638 14.50 19.40 15.12
N GLU A 639 13.62 20.25 15.64
CA GLU A 639 12.67 19.88 16.69
C GLU A 639 11.73 18.76 16.20
N LEU A 640 11.22 18.85 14.96
CA LEU A 640 10.43 17.79 14.36
C LEU A 640 11.23 16.47 14.29
N LYS A 641 12.50 16.53 13.90
CA LYS A 641 13.38 15.35 13.86
C LYS A 641 13.56 14.72 15.24
N ASP A 642 13.81 15.54 16.25
CA ASP A 642 14.01 15.09 17.63
C ASP A 642 12.71 14.49 18.20
N ASN A 643 11.55 15.08 17.88
CA ASN A 643 10.24 14.55 18.25
C ASN A 643 9.93 13.21 17.56
N LEU A 644 10.23 13.09 16.26
CA LEU A 644 10.08 11.82 15.53
C LEU A 644 11.01 10.74 16.09
N HIS A 645 12.24 11.10 16.47
CA HIS A 645 13.18 10.20 17.12
C HIS A 645 12.66 9.72 18.48
N ALA A 646 12.21 10.64 19.34
CA ALA A 646 11.65 10.30 20.65
C ALA A 646 10.39 9.43 20.53
N ARG A 647 9.54 9.71 19.53
CA ARG A 647 8.37 8.89 19.23
C ARG A 647 8.78 7.47 18.81
N LEU A 648 9.73 7.34 17.89
CA LEU A 648 10.24 6.04 17.46
C LEU A 648 10.84 5.25 18.64
N GLU A 649 11.64 5.90 19.49
CA GLU A 649 12.24 5.27 20.68
C GLU A 649 11.15 4.74 21.64
N LYS A 650 10.08 5.52 21.85
CA LYS A 650 8.93 5.09 22.67
C LYS A 650 8.17 3.91 22.03
N GLU A 651 7.98 3.92 20.72
CA GLU A 651 7.28 2.85 19.98
C GLU A 651 8.12 1.55 19.91
N LEU A 652 9.44 1.65 19.74
CA LEU A 652 10.37 0.50 19.78
C LEU A 652 10.60 -0.04 21.20
N GLY A 653 10.48 0.81 22.22
CA GLY A 653 10.81 0.47 23.61
C GLY A 653 12.32 0.43 23.91
N ILE A 654 13.16 0.69 22.90
CA ILE A 654 14.62 0.79 23.01
C ILE A 654 15.14 1.92 22.11
N PRO A 655 16.28 2.55 22.46
CA PRO A 655 16.92 3.55 21.61
C PRO A 655 17.23 3.00 20.20
N PRO A 656 16.96 3.74 19.11
CA PRO A 656 17.19 3.27 17.75
C PRO A 656 18.65 2.92 17.43
N ASP A 657 19.62 3.59 18.06
CA ASP A 657 21.04 3.27 17.93
C ASP A 657 21.41 1.95 18.61
N GLU A 658 20.83 1.67 19.78
CA GLU A 658 20.95 0.39 20.47
C GLU A 658 20.26 -0.74 19.69
N PHE A 659 19.08 -0.49 19.12
CA PHE A 659 18.40 -1.44 18.21
C PHE A 659 19.28 -1.82 17.01
N ALA A 660 19.86 -0.82 16.33
CA ALA A 660 20.77 -1.04 15.22
C ALA A 660 22.02 -1.84 15.63
N TYR A 661 22.57 -1.57 16.82
CA TYR A 661 23.69 -2.31 17.38
C TYR A 661 23.34 -3.77 17.69
N ILE A 662 22.23 -4.04 18.38
CA ILE A 662 21.82 -5.40 18.77
C ILE A 662 21.54 -6.25 17.52
N LEU A 663 20.86 -5.70 16.52
CA LEU A 663 20.65 -6.38 15.23
C LEU A 663 21.95 -6.73 14.53
N PHE A 664 22.91 -5.79 14.53
CA PHE A 664 24.20 -6.04 13.90
C PHE A 664 25.03 -7.09 14.65
N VAL A 665 25.02 -7.07 15.99
CA VAL A 665 25.66 -8.12 16.80
C VAL A 665 25.05 -9.47 16.45
N LEU A 666 23.72 -9.58 16.39
CA LEU A 666 23.06 -10.82 16.01
C LEU A 666 23.45 -11.26 14.59
N LEU A 667 23.51 -10.34 13.63
CA LEU A 667 23.94 -10.62 12.27
C LEU A 667 25.39 -11.15 12.21
N MET A 668 26.27 -10.61 13.06
CA MET A 668 27.64 -11.12 13.24
C MET A 668 27.63 -12.53 13.84
N GLU A 669 26.80 -12.80 14.85
CA GLU A 669 26.70 -14.12 15.50
C GLU A 669 26.27 -15.23 14.54
N VAL A 670 25.35 -14.93 13.61
CA VAL A 670 24.92 -15.90 12.59
C VAL A 670 25.88 -15.99 11.38
N GLY A 671 27.02 -15.28 11.42
CA GLY A 671 28.05 -15.34 10.39
C GLY A 671 27.78 -14.49 9.13
N GLN A 672 26.80 -13.59 9.15
CA GLN A 672 26.43 -12.72 8.02
C GLN A 672 26.88 -11.25 8.20
N GLY A 673 27.82 -11.00 9.11
CA GLY A 673 28.31 -9.66 9.43
C GLY A 673 28.99 -8.90 8.29
N GLY A 674 29.64 -9.63 7.37
CA GLY A 674 30.37 -9.07 6.24
C GLY A 674 31.75 -8.53 6.60
N ARG A 675 32.60 -8.39 5.57
CA ARG A 675 34.02 -8.03 5.67
C ARG A 675 34.29 -6.61 6.20
N GLU A 676 33.31 -5.71 6.12
CA GLU A 676 33.45 -4.30 6.52
C GLU A 676 33.08 -4.03 8.00
N SER A 677 32.94 -5.08 8.80
CA SER A 677 32.56 -4.99 10.21
C SER A 677 33.69 -4.37 11.08
N PRO A 678 33.36 -3.62 12.16
CA PRO A 678 34.37 -3.03 13.03
C PRO A 678 35.19 -4.11 13.76
N ILE A 679 36.52 -3.97 13.78
CA ILE A 679 37.45 -4.89 14.48
C ILE A 679 37.06 -5.11 15.95
N LEU A 680 36.56 -4.06 16.61
CA LEU A 680 36.08 -4.11 17.99
C LEU A 680 34.98 -5.16 18.21
N ILE A 681 34.09 -5.35 17.24
CA ILE A 681 32.98 -6.32 17.31
C ILE A 681 33.42 -7.69 16.79
N GLN A 682 34.26 -7.74 15.75
CA GLN A 682 34.82 -8.99 15.21
C GLN A 682 35.55 -9.80 16.29
N ASN A 683 36.26 -9.15 17.21
CA ASN A 683 36.98 -9.82 18.28
C ASN A 683 36.07 -10.46 19.35
N THR A 684 34.78 -10.11 19.39
CA THR A 684 33.81 -10.60 20.38
C THR A 684 32.86 -11.66 19.85
N CYS A 685 32.54 -11.64 18.55
CA CYS A 685 31.64 -12.59 17.91
C CYS A 685 32.41 -13.78 17.32
N LEU A 686 31.76 -14.94 17.18
CA LEU A 686 32.34 -16.09 16.50
C LEU A 686 32.41 -15.77 14.99
N GLY A 687 33.58 -15.96 14.36
CA GLY A 687 33.85 -15.50 12.99
C GLY A 687 33.07 -16.23 11.88
N GLU A 688 33.14 -15.70 10.65
CA GLU A 688 32.35 -16.08 9.46
C GLU A 688 32.51 -17.54 8.96
N SER A 689 33.36 -18.37 9.58
CA SER A 689 33.72 -19.71 9.06
C SER A 689 33.11 -20.89 9.85
N MET A 690 32.32 -20.59 10.88
CA MET A 690 31.70 -21.63 11.71
C MET A 690 30.37 -22.07 11.12
N ALA A 691 30.16 -23.39 11.05
CA ALA A 691 28.90 -24.00 10.69
C ALA A 691 28.41 -24.87 11.84
N TYR A 692 27.13 -25.21 11.86
CA TYR A 692 26.64 -26.30 12.69
C TYR A 692 27.30 -27.65 12.31
N PRO A 693 27.25 -28.66 13.19
CA PRO A 693 27.69 -30.03 12.86
C PRO A 693 27.03 -30.55 11.59
N GLU A 694 27.72 -31.39 10.81
CA GLU A 694 27.28 -31.85 9.48
C GLU A 694 25.86 -32.45 9.51
N ASP A 695 25.55 -33.22 10.55
CA ASP A 695 24.25 -33.91 10.72
C ASP A 695 23.05 -32.95 10.83
N ILE A 696 23.31 -31.70 11.25
CA ILE A 696 22.29 -30.68 11.46
C ILE A 696 22.63 -29.35 10.78
N ALA A 697 23.54 -29.36 9.81
CA ALA A 697 23.96 -28.15 9.10
C ALA A 697 22.78 -27.43 8.45
N GLY A 698 21.78 -28.18 7.99
CA GLY A 698 20.52 -27.64 7.44
C GLY A 698 19.61 -26.93 8.44
N LEU A 699 19.85 -27.04 9.76
CA LEU A 699 19.10 -26.33 10.80
C LEU A 699 19.72 -24.97 11.15
N GLN A 700 20.88 -24.62 10.58
CA GLN A 700 21.51 -23.32 10.79
C GLN A 700 20.68 -22.25 10.09
N VAL A 701 20.16 -21.32 10.89
CA VAL A 701 19.27 -20.26 10.42
C VAL A 701 20.09 -19.04 10.01
N PHE A 702 19.77 -18.48 8.85
CA PHE A 702 20.37 -17.27 8.30
C PHE A 702 19.28 -16.26 7.97
N PHE A 703 19.59 -14.97 8.07
CA PHE A 703 18.70 -13.93 7.56
C PHE A 703 18.67 -13.96 6.02
N PRO A 704 17.50 -13.74 5.41
CA PRO A 704 17.41 -13.37 3.99
C PRO A 704 18.37 -12.22 3.65
N GLU A 705 19.01 -12.24 2.48
CA GLU A 705 20.09 -11.28 2.15
C GLU A 705 19.60 -9.82 2.11
N ASP A 706 18.35 -9.58 1.72
CA ASP A 706 17.71 -8.27 1.76
C ASP A 706 17.58 -7.74 3.21
N ILE A 707 17.20 -8.59 4.15
CA ILE A 707 17.14 -8.26 5.59
C ILE A 707 18.55 -8.06 6.14
N ALA A 708 19.50 -8.94 5.80
CA ALA A 708 20.89 -8.81 6.23
C ALA A 708 21.52 -7.50 5.74
N GLN A 709 21.30 -7.13 4.47
CA GLN A 709 21.78 -5.88 3.90
C GLN A 709 21.14 -4.67 4.57
N ALA A 710 19.84 -4.73 4.87
CA ALA A 710 19.14 -3.69 5.63
C ALA A 710 19.73 -3.51 7.04
N ILE A 711 20.03 -4.60 7.75
CA ILE A 711 20.68 -4.55 9.07
C ILE A 711 22.07 -3.91 8.99
N ARG A 712 22.90 -4.31 8.01
CA ARG A 712 24.25 -3.71 7.80
C ARG A 712 24.16 -2.20 7.49
N ALA A 713 23.21 -1.83 6.63
CA ALA A 713 22.98 -0.44 6.25
C ALA A 713 22.47 0.40 7.43
N LEU A 714 21.53 -0.14 8.22
CA LEU A 714 21.04 0.50 9.44
C LEU A 714 22.16 0.70 10.46
N PHE A 715 23.00 -0.31 10.69
CA PHE A 715 24.16 -0.16 11.57
C PHE A 715 25.09 0.97 11.13
N LYS A 716 25.38 1.07 9.83
CA LYS A 716 26.18 2.16 9.26
C LYS A 716 25.50 3.52 9.43
N ASP A 717 24.19 3.61 9.28
CA ASP A 717 23.42 4.86 9.44
C ASP A 717 23.59 5.51 10.81
N TRP A 718 23.81 4.70 11.85
CA TRP A 718 23.93 5.16 13.24
C TRP A 718 25.38 5.30 13.73
N LEU A 719 26.29 4.45 13.26
CA LEU A 719 27.61 4.29 13.86
C LEU A 719 28.79 4.59 12.93
N LEU A 720 28.56 4.77 11.61
CA LEU A 720 29.62 5.12 10.66
C LEU A 720 29.81 6.64 10.60
N LEU A 721 30.97 7.11 11.05
CA LEU A 721 31.34 8.53 11.05
C LEU A 721 31.97 8.98 9.73
N ARG A 722 32.77 8.11 9.11
CA ARG A 722 33.41 8.25 7.78
C ARG A 722 33.65 6.86 7.18
N GLU A 723 34.04 6.79 5.91
CA GLU A 723 34.50 5.54 5.29
C GLU A 723 35.49 4.81 6.21
N ASN A 724 35.11 3.61 6.65
CA ASN A 724 35.86 2.74 7.57
C ASN A 724 36.13 3.30 8.99
N ILE A 725 35.50 4.41 9.40
CA ILE A 725 35.64 4.98 10.75
C ILE A 725 34.29 4.88 11.47
N TYR A 726 34.25 4.05 12.50
CA TYR A 726 33.07 3.86 13.36
C TYR A 726 33.20 4.62 14.69
N ASP A 727 32.08 4.99 15.30
CA ASP A 727 32.02 5.62 16.63
C ASP A 727 32.43 4.64 17.73
N ALA A 728 33.74 4.53 17.96
CA ALA A 728 34.33 3.60 18.91
C ALA A 728 33.90 3.86 20.37
N VAL A 729 33.53 5.09 20.72
CA VAL A 729 33.12 5.44 22.08
C VAL A 729 31.74 4.87 22.37
N ARG A 730 30.77 5.08 21.46
CA ARG A 730 29.44 4.48 21.58
C ARG A 730 29.49 2.96 21.50
N LEU A 731 30.28 2.40 20.59
CA LEU A 731 30.47 0.94 20.50
C LEU A 731 30.99 0.34 21.81
N LYS A 732 32.01 0.93 22.44
CA LYS A 732 32.50 0.46 23.75
C LYS A 732 31.44 0.54 24.85
N LYS A 733 30.61 1.59 24.84
CA LYS A 733 29.49 1.74 25.79
C LYS A 733 28.47 0.62 25.59
N PHE A 734 28.06 0.34 24.35
CA PHE A 734 27.09 -0.72 24.04
C PHE A 734 27.65 -2.11 24.35
N MET A 735 28.91 -2.38 24.00
CA MET A 735 29.58 -3.64 24.36
C MET A 735 29.60 -3.88 25.87
N LYS A 736 29.80 -2.83 26.68
CA LYS A 736 29.75 -2.95 28.14
C LYS A 736 28.33 -3.19 28.65
N LYS A 737 27.33 -2.51 28.07
CA LYS A 737 25.91 -2.63 28.46
C LYS A 737 25.33 -4.01 28.12
N TYR A 738 25.65 -4.53 26.94
CA TYR A 738 25.07 -5.74 26.38
C TYR A 738 25.98 -6.98 26.44
N LYS A 739 27.04 -6.94 27.26
CA LYS A 739 28.04 -8.03 27.35
C LYS A 739 27.42 -9.39 27.70
N ASP A 740 26.52 -9.40 28.67
CA ASP A 740 25.92 -10.62 29.25
C ASP A 740 24.43 -10.75 28.88
N VAL A 741 23.98 -9.99 27.88
CA VAL A 741 22.57 -9.92 27.45
C VAL A 741 22.39 -10.76 26.19
N ASP A 742 21.32 -11.55 26.13
CA ASP A 742 20.98 -12.33 24.93
C ASP A 742 20.25 -11.42 23.92
N PRO A 743 20.83 -11.15 22.73
CA PRO A 743 20.24 -10.26 21.74
C PRO A 743 18.91 -10.79 21.21
N ILE A 744 18.70 -12.11 21.19
CA ILE A 744 17.44 -12.74 20.76
C ILE A 744 16.33 -12.37 21.74
N LEU A 745 16.60 -12.43 23.05
CA LEU A 745 15.62 -12.11 24.08
C LEU A 745 15.30 -10.61 24.14
N GLU A 746 16.27 -9.73 23.89
CA GLU A 746 15.99 -8.28 23.84
C GLU A 746 15.15 -7.89 22.62
N LEU A 747 15.46 -8.41 21.44
CA LEU A 747 14.69 -8.12 20.22
C LEU A 747 13.28 -8.73 20.26
N ALA A 748 13.10 -9.84 20.97
CA ALA A 748 11.79 -10.45 21.20
C ALA A 748 10.87 -9.62 22.10
N LYS A 749 11.38 -8.64 22.87
CA LYS A 749 10.55 -7.74 23.70
C LYS A 749 9.86 -6.64 22.91
N ILE A 750 10.35 -6.35 21.70
CA ILE A 750 9.79 -5.29 20.86
C ILE A 750 8.43 -5.76 20.35
N ASN A 751 7.36 -4.99 20.54
CA ASN A 751 6.06 -5.31 19.97
C ASN A 751 5.91 -4.62 18.59
N PRO A 752 5.88 -5.38 17.47
CA PRO A 752 5.74 -4.78 16.13
C PRO A 752 4.44 -3.99 15.96
N GLU A 753 3.38 -4.33 16.70
CA GLU A 753 2.07 -3.67 16.60
C GLU A 753 2.06 -2.24 17.18
N ASN A 754 3.01 -1.94 18.08
CA ASN A 754 3.15 -0.60 18.66
C ASN A 754 3.83 0.39 17.72
N ILE A 755 4.45 -0.08 16.63
CA ILE A 755 5.22 0.73 15.70
C ILE A 755 4.30 1.28 14.61
N SER A 756 4.26 2.61 14.48
CA SER A 756 3.47 3.30 13.46
C SER A 756 3.88 2.87 12.04
N PRO A 757 2.91 2.64 11.12
CA PRO A 757 3.19 2.27 9.73
C PRO A 757 3.91 3.38 8.94
N GLN A 758 3.97 4.59 9.51
CA GLN A 758 4.67 5.74 8.94
C GLN A 758 6.19 5.58 9.02
N PHE A 759 6.70 4.80 9.98
CA PHE A 759 8.14 4.49 10.05
C PHE A 759 8.49 3.39 9.05
N LYS A 760 9.43 3.69 8.15
CA LYS A 760 9.88 2.78 7.10
C LYS A 760 11.38 2.55 7.16
N ILE A 761 11.79 1.34 6.80
CA ILE A 761 13.16 0.94 6.57
C ILE A 761 13.32 0.58 5.09
N GLY A 762 13.96 1.48 4.34
CA GLY A 762 13.91 1.48 2.88
C GLY A 762 12.47 1.68 2.38
N GLU A 763 11.93 0.67 1.69
CA GLU A 763 10.56 0.68 1.15
C GLU A 763 9.56 -0.11 2.01
N ILE A 764 10.02 -0.75 3.08
CA ILE A 764 9.19 -1.64 3.93
C ILE A 764 8.82 -0.90 5.22
N GLU A 765 7.62 -1.15 5.74
CA GLU A 765 7.21 -0.69 7.08
C GLU A 765 8.12 -1.30 8.15
N LEU A 766 8.54 -0.49 9.13
CA LEU A 766 9.43 -0.94 10.19
C LEU A 766 8.80 -2.06 11.03
N SER A 767 7.48 -2.00 11.28
CA SER A 767 6.74 -3.07 11.97
C SER A 767 6.87 -4.41 11.26
N LYS A 768 6.68 -4.44 9.93
CA LYS A 768 6.84 -5.64 9.10
C LYS A 768 8.28 -6.15 9.13
N PHE A 769 9.26 -5.25 9.08
CA PHE A 769 10.68 -5.61 9.18
C PHE A 769 11.03 -6.24 10.53
N VAL A 770 10.57 -5.65 11.64
CA VAL A 770 10.76 -6.21 13.00
C VAL A 770 10.09 -7.57 13.11
N ASN A 771 8.87 -7.74 12.57
CA ASN A 771 8.18 -9.02 12.56
C ASN A 771 8.95 -10.09 11.76
N SER A 772 9.49 -9.75 10.58
CA SER A 772 10.34 -10.66 9.81
C SER A 772 11.59 -11.08 10.58
N ILE A 773 12.21 -10.16 11.32
CA ILE A 773 13.33 -10.50 12.20
C ILE A 773 12.87 -11.47 13.30
N GLN A 774 11.73 -11.20 13.95
CA GLN A 774 11.21 -12.05 15.03
C GLN A 774 10.87 -13.48 14.57
N ILE A 775 10.40 -13.65 13.32
CA ILE A 775 10.21 -14.99 12.73
C ILE A 775 11.55 -15.73 12.69
N VAL A 776 12.59 -15.10 12.15
CA VAL A 776 13.94 -15.68 12.09
C VAL A 776 14.51 -15.94 13.49
N LEU A 777 14.25 -15.06 14.46
CA LEU A 777 14.64 -15.24 15.86
C LEU A 777 13.97 -16.48 16.49
N ASN A 778 12.68 -16.68 16.22
CA ASN A 778 11.93 -17.83 16.72
C ASN A 778 12.43 -19.14 16.08
N GLU A 779 12.73 -19.12 14.78
CA GLU A 779 13.36 -20.25 14.08
C GLU A 779 14.75 -20.54 14.66
N LEU A 780 15.59 -19.52 14.87
CA LEU A 780 16.92 -19.68 15.45
C LEU A 780 16.85 -20.24 16.88
N ALA A 781 15.93 -19.73 17.71
CA ALA A 781 15.70 -20.22 19.06
C ALA A 781 15.14 -21.64 19.06
N GLY A 782 14.26 -21.97 18.10
CA GLY A 782 13.71 -23.30 17.87
C GLY A 782 14.79 -24.30 17.46
N SER A 783 15.61 -23.98 16.46
CA SER A 783 16.73 -24.83 16.02
C SER A 783 17.78 -25.03 17.11
N ALA A 784 18.10 -23.98 17.87
CA ALA A 784 19.09 -24.07 18.95
C ALA A 784 18.60 -24.87 20.17
N ARG A 785 17.28 -24.99 20.38
CA ARG A 785 16.65 -25.76 21.47
C ARG A 785 15.95 -27.04 21.01
N GLY A 786 15.98 -27.32 19.71
CA GLY A 786 15.26 -28.44 19.11
C GLY A 786 15.83 -29.78 19.53
N GLU A 787 15.04 -30.83 19.33
CA GLU A 787 15.41 -32.20 19.67
C GLU A 787 16.76 -32.62 19.05
N SER A 788 17.01 -32.22 17.80
CA SER A 788 18.28 -32.50 17.11
C SER A 788 19.49 -31.83 17.78
N ALA A 789 19.37 -30.58 18.24
CA ALA A 789 20.45 -29.88 18.94
C ALA A 789 20.69 -30.47 20.34
N LEU A 790 19.62 -30.88 21.03
CA LEU A 790 19.71 -31.62 22.29
C LEU A 790 20.39 -32.99 22.10
N LYS A 791 20.08 -33.68 21.00
CA LYS A 791 20.72 -34.95 20.64
C LYS A 791 22.22 -34.79 20.38
N GLU A 792 22.64 -33.76 19.64
CA GLU A 792 24.07 -33.45 19.43
C GLU A 792 24.79 -33.10 20.72
N ARG A 793 24.14 -32.31 21.59
CA ARG A 793 24.67 -32.02 22.92
C ARG A 793 24.86 -33.31 23.73
N TRP A 794 23.84 -34.15 23.79
CA TRP A 794 23.88 -35.41 24.53
C TRP A 794 24.98 -36.35 23.98
N ARG A 795 25.07 -36.46 22.66
CA ARG A 795 26.15 -37.21 21.97
C ARG A 795 27.52 -36.71 22.37
N LEU A 796 27.74 -35.39 22.39
CA LEU A 796 29.00 -34.81 22.81
C LEU A 796 29.32 -35.08 24.28
N GLU A 797 28.33 -35.00 25.17
CA GLU A 797 28.49 -35.37 26.59
C GLU A 797 28.95 -36.84 26.70
N LYS A 798 28.37 -37.77 25.93
CA LYS A 798 28.78 -39.18 25.88
C LYS A 798 30.16 -39.40 25.27
N ILE A 799 30.50 -38.69 24.19
CA ILE A 799 31.85 -38.74 23.62
C ILE A 799 32.88 -38.22 24.64
N LEU A 800 32.57 -37.17 25.39
CA LEU A 800 33.44 -36.65 26.45
C LEU A 800 33.62 -37.63 27.62
N GLU A 801 32.59 -38.39 27.98
CA GLU A 801 32.69 -39.49 28.97
C GLU A 801 33.66 -40.56 28.48
N VAL A 802 33.49 -41.08 27.27
CA VAL A 802 34.36 -42.13 26.69
C VAL A 802 35.79 -41.62 26.49
N LEU A 803 35.94 -40.41 25.96
CA LEU A 803 37.26 -39.78 25.85
C LEU A 803 37.91 -39.52 27.20
N GLY A 804 37.16 -39.51 28.31
CA GLY A 804 37.69 -39.50 29.67
C GLY A 804 38.42 -40.80 30.01
N GLU A 805 37.78 -41.94 29.72
CA GLU A 805 38.30 -43.29 29.96
C GLU A 805 39.48 -43.64 29.04
N LEU A 806 39.39 -43.25 27.75
CA LEU A 806 40.40 -43.55 26.72
C LEU A 806 41.72 -42.79 26.87
N GLN A 807 41.87 -41.91 27.87
CA GLN A 807 43.13 -41.19 28.13
C GLN A 807 44.20 -42.11 28.72
N HIS A 808 43.79 -43.27 29.22
CA HIS A 808 44.67 -44.26 29.83
C HIS A 808 44.97 -45.38 28.82
N PRO A 809 46.25 -45.69 28.54
CA PRO A 809 46.61 -46.73 27.58
C PRO A 809 46.00 -48.11 27.88
N GLY A 810 45.85 -48.46 29.16
CA GLY A 810 45.24 -49.74 29.57
C GLY A 810 43.76 -49.82 29.18
N SER A 811 42.98 -48.82 29.59
CA SER A 811 41.55 -48.73 29.25
C SER A 811 41.34 -48.62 27.74
N HIS A 812 42.24 -47.95 27.01
CA HIS A 812 42.17 -47.85 25.54
C HIS A 812 42.27 -49.21 24.86
N VAL A 813 43.28 -50.02 25.20
CA VAL A 813 43.46 -51.37 24.65
C VAL A 813 42.27 -52.27 25.00
N GLU A 814 41.77 -52.17 26.22
CA GLU A 814 40.64 -52.97 26.70
C GLU A 814 39.34 -52.61 25.97
N ILE A 815 39.01 -51.31 25.88
CA ILE A 815 37.84 -50.82 25.14
C ILE A 815 37.94 -51.19 23.66
N GLN A 816 39.12 -51.09 23.05
CA GLN A 816 39.33 -51.49 21.66
C GLN A 816 39.04 -52.99 21.45
N SER A 817 39.51 -53.84 22.37
CA SER A 817 39.24 -55.28 22.33
C SER A 817 37.74 -55.60 22.47
N LEU A 818 37.07 -54.94 23.42
CA LEU A 818 35.63 -55.09 23.65
C LEU A 818 34.82 -54.63 22.43
N LEU A 819 35.19 -53.50 21.83
CA LEU A 819 34.58 -52.97 20.61
C LEU A 819 34.71 -53.92 19.41
N LEU A 820 35.88 -54.52 19.21
CA LEU A 820 36.11 -55.54 18.18
C LEU A 820 35.27 -56.80 18.44
N SER A 821 35.12 -57.20 19.70
CA SER A 821 34.27 -58.31 20.11
C SER A 821 32.79 -58.05 19.78
N VAL A 822 32.28 -56.87 20.12
CA VAL A 822 30.91 -56.44 19.77
C VAL A 822 30.70 -56.48 18.26
N ALA A 823 31.61 -55.86 17.51
CA ALA A 823 31.47 -55.74 16.06
C ALA A 823 31.48 -57.11 15.37
N SER A 824 32.38 -58.00 15.78
CA SER A 824 32.45 -59.38 15.29
C SER A 824 31.18 -60.16 15.60
N SER A 825 30.68 -60.07 16.84
CA SER A 825 29.51 -60.84 17.28
C SER A 825 28.21 -60.41 16.61
N LEU A 826 28.07 -59.12 16.31
CA LEU A 826 26.85 -58.56 15.69
C LEU A 826 26.96 -58.38 14.17
N GLY A 827 28.10 -58.68 13.54
CA GLY A 827 28.34 -58.43 12.12
C GLY A 827 28.31 -56.94 11.75
N LEU A 828 28.93 -56.11 12.59
CA LEU A 828 29.10 -54.66 12.38
C LEU A 828 30.49 -54.36 11.79
N PRO A 829 30.68 -53.22 11.11
CA PRO A 829 32.00 -52.85 10.62
C PRO A 829 32.97 -52.63 11.79
N LYS A 830 34.26 -52.93 11.55
CA LYS A 830 35.29 -52.82 12.58
C LYS A 830 35.48 -51.34 12.97
N PRO A 831 35.35 -50.97 14.25
CA PRO A 831 35.59 -49.60 14.70
C PRO A 831 37.06 -49.22 14.52
N LEU A 832 37.29 -48.01 13.99
CA LEU A 832 38.62 -47.41 13.94
C LEU A 832 38.78 -46.45 15.13
N LEU A 833 39.38 -46.93 16.22
CA LEU A 833 39.66 -46.12 17.41
C LEU A 833 40.93 -45.28 17.19
N PRO A 834 40.88 -43.94 17.37
CA PRO A 834 42.09 -43.11 17.35
C PRO A 834 43.10 -43.56 18.43
N ASP A 835 44.38 -43.24 18.26
CA ASP A 835 45.39 -43.53 19.29
C ASP A 835 45.04 -42.83 20.63
N TRP A 836 45.44 -43.41 21.76
CA TRP A 836 45.14 -42.86 23.09
C TRP A 836 45.68 -41.43 23.28
N GLN A 837 46.82 -41.10 22.66
CA GLN A 837 47.38 -39.74 22.69
C GLN A 837 46.50 -38.75 21.93
N ASP A 838 45.93 -39.19 20.81
CA ASP A 838 45.05 -38.35 20.00
C ASP A 838 43.67 -38.21 20.66
N CYS A 839 43.19 -39.24 21.37
CA CYS A 839 42.04 -39.14 22.28
C CYS A 839 42.27 -38.11 23.39
N GLN A 840 43.43 -38.12 24.04
CA GLN A 840 43.80 -37.15 25.09
C GLN A 840 43.88 -35.71 24.54
N LYS A 841 44.51 -35.53 23.37
CA LYS A 841 44.57 -34.23 22.67
C LYS A 841 43.18 -33.76 22.28
N LEU A 842 42.33 -34.65 21.76
CA LEU A 842 40.96 -34.34 21.36
C LEU A 842 40.14 -33.91 22.58
N HIS A 843 40.13 -34.67 23.68
CA HIS A 843 39.44 -34.31 24.90
C HIS A 843 39.87 -32.93 25.44
N SER A 844 41.17 -32.65 25.44
CA SER A 844 41.72 -31.36 25.86
C SER A 844 41.31 -30.21 24.93
N ARG A 845 41.26 -30.47 23.61
CA ARG A 845 40.80 -29.50 22.60
C ARG A 845 39.32 -29.20 22.76
N ILE A 846 38.47 -30.21 22.88
CA ILE A 846 37.01 -30.06 23.08
C ILE A 846 36.73 -29.26 24.35
N ARG A 847 37.34 -29.63 25.49
CA ARG A 847 37.17 -28.88 26.75
C ARG A 847 37.67 -27.45 26.68
N ARG A 848 38.72 -27.18 25.90
CA ARG A 848 39.24 -25.82 25.69
C ARG A 848 38.31 -25.00 24.80
N GLY A 849 37.86 -25.57 23.68
CA GLY A 849 36.92 -24.93 22.74
C GLY A 849 35.57 -24.62 23.39
N LEU A 850 35.10 -25.51 24.26
CA LEU A 850 33.79 -25.38 24.92
C LEU A 850 33.86 -24.86 26.34
N ARG A 851 35.01 -24.33 26.78
CA ARG A 851 35.21 -23.83 28.16
C ARG A 851 34.12 -22.86 28.61
N ARG A 852 33.60 -22.03 27.70
CA ARG A 852 32.56 -21.03 27.97
C ARG A 852 31.18 -21.63 28.25
N PHE A 853 30.96 -22.89 27.86
CA PHE A 853 29.70 -23.62 28.05
C PHE A 853 29.81 -24.69 29.13
N LEU A 854 30.99 -24.91 29.71
CA LEU A 854 31.19 -25.89 30.78
C LEU A 854 30.89 -25.23 32.13
N GLY A 855 29.86 -25.72 32.82
CA GLY A 855 29.53 -25.35 34.19
C GLY A 855 30.59 -25.83 35.20
N ARG A 856 30.43 -25.44 36.47
CA ARG A 856 31.40 -25.81 37.54
C ARG A 856 31.55 -27.32 37.74
N ALA A 857 30.50 -28.09 37.42
CA ALA A 857 30.51 -29.54 37.47
C ALA A 857 31.08 -30.21 36.20
N GLY A 858 31.53 -29.43 35.21
CA GLY A 858 32.01 -29.93 33.92
C GLY A 858 30.89 -30.42 32.98
N ARG A 859 29.62 -30.17 33.30
CA ARG A 859 28.47 -30.39 32.41
C ARG A 859 28.26 -29.17 31.50
N LEU A 860 27.64 -29.38 30.34
CA LEU A 860 27.32 -28.28 29.43
C LEU A 860 26.12 -27.48 29.99
N GLU A 861 26.25 -26.17 30.11
CA GLU A 861 25.22 -25.25 30.57
C GLU A 861 25.04 -24.16 29.51
N MET A 862 23.81 -24.03 28.99
CA MET A 862 23.46 -23.01 27.99
C MET A 862 22.44 -22.07 28.59
N GLY A 863 22.84 -20.82 28.85
CA GLY A 863 22.01 -19.84 29.57
C GLY A 863 20.87 -19.22 28.75
N GLY A 864 20.89 -19.35 27.41
CA GLY A 864 19.92 -18.73 26.51
C GLY A 864 20.02 -19.24 25.06
N PRO A 865 19.07 -18.89 24.18
CA PRO A 865 19.08 -19.31 22.78
C PRO A 865 20.37 -18.94 22.02
N ILE A 866 20.93 -17.75 22.25
CA ILE A 866 22.19 -17.36 21.58
C ILE A 866 23.37 -18.19 22.09
N SER A 867 23.36 -18.54 23.37
CA SER A 867 24.40 -19.40 23.96
C SER A 867 24.33 -20.80 23.36
N ALA A 868 23.13 -21.31 23.09
CA ALA A 868 22.94 -22.58 22.42
C ALA A 868 23.39 -22.53 20.96
N HIS A 869 23.06 -21.47 20.22
CA HIS A 869 23.57 -21.25 18.87
C HIS A 869 25.11 -21.23 18.82
N ARG A 870 25.75 -20.44 19.69
CA ARG A 870 27.22 -20.36 19.80
C ARG A 870 27.86 -21.71 20.16
N PHE A 871 27.19 -22.50 20.99
CA PHE A 871 27.62 -23.85 21.32
C PHE A 871 27.60 -24.74 20.07
N MET A 872 26.53 -24.72 19.27
CA MET A 872 26.44 -25.51 18.04
C MET A 872 27.49 -25.11 17.00
N LEU A 873 27.78 -23.81 16.84
CA LEU A 873 28.87 -23.34 15.99
C LEU A 873 30.24 -23.86 16.45
N SER A 874 30.50 -23.79 17.76
CA SER A 874 31.74 -24.31 18.36
C SER A 874 31.84 -25.83 18.21
N LEU A 875 30.70 -26.53 18.25
CA LEU A 875 30.63 -27.97 18.04
C LEU A 875 30.89 -28.34 16.57
N GLY A 876 30.41 -27.56 15.60
CA GLY A 876 30.69 -27.82 14.19
C GLY A 876 32.17 -27.62 13.82
N GLU A 877 32.89 -26.71 14.47
CA GLU A 877 34.37 -26.64 14.33
C GLU A 877 35.07 -27.90 14.85
N ILE A 878 34.55 -28.48 15.94
CA ILE A 878 35.02 -29.75 16.48
C ILE A 878 34.64 -30.90 15.52
N ASP A 879 33.45 -30.85 14.92
CA ASP A 879 32.90 -31.87 14.01
C ASP A 879 33.78 -32.09 12.78
N ARG A 880 34.50 -31.06 12.33
CA ARG A 880 35.45 -31.13 11.20
C ARG A 880 36.77 -31.83 11.53
N GLN A 881 37.03 -32.16 12.79
CA GLN A 881 38.28 -32.82 13.20
C GLN A 881 38.16 -34.33 12.96
N SER A 882 39.12 -34.91 12.25
CA SER A 882 39.16 -36.35 11.93
C SER A 882 38.96 -37.25 13.15
N ASP A 883 39.58 -36.89 14.27
CA ASP A 883 39.54 -37.69 15.50
C ASP A 883 38.14 -37.66 16.13
N TYR A 884 37.42 -36.54 16.02
CA TYR A 884 36.05 -36.44 16.51
C TYR A 884 35.06 -37.19 15.61
N VAL A 885 35.26 -37.14 14.28
CA VAL A 885 34.48 -37.96 13.34
C VAL A 885 34.62 -39.45 13.65
N ALA A 886 35.85 -39.91 13.95
CA ALA A 886 36.08 -41.29 14.38
C ALA A 886 35.31 -41.62 15.68
N MET A 887 35.30 -40.71 16.66
CA MET A 887 34.52 -40.89 17.89
C MET A 887 32.99 -40.88 17.66
N LYS A 888 32.50 -40.08 16.70
CA LYS A 888 31.09 -40.13 16.27
C LYS A 888 30.72 -41.47 15.65
N GLU A 889 31.59 -42.02 14.82
CA GLU A 889 31.36 -43.34 14.23
C GLU A 889 31.36 -44.43 15.30
N ILE A 890 32.23 -44.33 16.31
CA ILE A 890 32.19 -45.21 17.47
C ILE A 890 30.87 -45.07 18.24
N HIS A 891 30.41 -43.84 18.49
CA HIS A 891 29.09 -43.60 19.10
C HIS A 891 27.95 -44.22 18.27
N ARG A 892 28.00 -44.07 16.94
CA ARG A 892 27.01 -44.66 16.02
C ARG A 892 27.05 -46.19 16.04
N LEU A 893 28.23 -46.78 16.11
CA LEU A 893 28.41 -48.22 16.26
C LEU A 893 27.78 -48.71 17.57
N PHE A 894 27.84 -47.93 18.65
CA PHE A 894 27.15 -48.27 19.89
C PHE A 894 25.63 -48.21 19.75
N GLU A 895 25.08 -47.12 19.19
CA GLU A 895 23.64 -47.03 18.93
C GLU A 895 23.15 -48.22 18.08
N LEU A 896 23.91 -48.59 17.05
CA LEU A 896 23.60 -49.70 16.17
C LEU A 896 23.77 -51.05 16.86
N ALA A 897 24.77 -51.22 17.73
CA ALA A 897 24.97 -52.44 18.51
C ALA A 897 23.82 -52.66 19.48
N VAL A 898 23.42 -51.62 20.23
CA VAL A 898 22.27 -51.68 21.15
C VAL A 898 20.99 -52.03 20.38
N SER A 899 20.72 -51.34 19.27
CA SER A 899 19.55 -51.62 18.43
C SER A 899 19.56 -53.05 17.85
N ARG A 900 20.72 -53.57 17.42
CA ARG A 900 20.83 -54.96 16.94
C ARG A 900 20.66 -55.98 18.05
N ILE A 901 21.12 -55.71 19.26
CA ILE A 901 20.91 -56.60 20.41
C ILE A 901 19.42 -56.65 20.76
N GLU A 902 18.75 -55.50 20.81
CA GLU A 902 17.30 -55.40 21.04
C GLU A 902 16.50 -56.16 19.95
N GLY A 903 16.79 -55.87 18.68
CA GLY A 903 16.12 -56.51 17.55
C GLY A 903 16.36 -58.02 17.49
N ALA A 904 17.60 -58.45 17.68
CA ALA A 904 17.94 -59.87 17.70
C ALA A 904 17.21 -60.61 18.81
N GLY A 905 16.98 -59.99 19.98
CA GLY A 905 16.19 -60.63 21.04
C GLY A 905 14.77 -60.95 20.62
N THR A 906 14.10 -60.00 19.97
CA THR A 906 12.74 -60.22 19.44
C THR A 906 12.69 -61.24 18.32
N GLU A 907 13.66 -61.22 17.40
CA GLU A 907 13.75 -62.18 16.29
C GLU A 907 14.01 -63.61 16.80
N LEU A 908 14.97 -63.77 17.71
CA LEU A 908 15.34 -65.07 18.26
C LEU A 908 14.19 -65.68 19.08
N TRP A 909 13.43 -64.86 19.79
CA TRP A 909 12.21 -65.31 20.48
C TRP A 909 11.15 -65.82 19.50
N ALA A 910 10.88 -65.06 18.43
CA ALA A 910 9.89 -65.46 17.42
C ALA A 910 10.29 -66.78 16.73
N VAL A 911 11.57 -66.96 16.42
CA VAL A 911 12.09 -68.23 15.86
C VAL A 911 11.92 -69.37 16.85
N ALA A 912 12.31 -69.18 18.12
CA ALA A 912 12.14 -70.19 19.18
C ALA A 912 10.69 -70.65 19.36
N GLU A 913 9.74 -69.72 19.28
CA GLU A 913 8.31 -69.99 19.37
C GLU A 913 7.82 -70.79 18.16
N SER A 914 8.29 -70.43 16.96
CA SER A 914 7.90 -71.11 15.72
C SER A 914 8.32 -72.58 15.65
N ILE A 915 9.43 -72.95 16.29
CA ILE A 915 9.95 -74.33 16.33
C ILE A 915 9.53 -75.10 17.59
N GLY A 916 8.64 -74.55 18.43
CA GLY A 916 8.06 -75.24 19.59
C GLY A 916 9.00 -75.43 20.79
N VAL A 917 10.23 -74.91 20.74
CA VAL A 917 11.23 -75.07 21.81
C VAL A 917 11.31 -73.87 22.75
N ALA A 918 10.44 -72.87 22.59
CA ALA A 918 10.37 -71.68 23.45
C ALA A 918 10.24 -72.01 24.95
N GLY A 919 9.60 -73.13 25.31
CA GLY A 919 9.47 -73.58 26.70
C GLY A 919 10.73 -74.24 27.29
N HIS A 920 11.63 -74.74 26.45
CA HIS A 920 12.90 -75.38 26.86
C HIS A 920 14.06 -74.42 26.89
N LEU A 921 13.97 -73.40 26.05
CA LEU A 921 14.84 -72.25 26.10
C LEU A 921 14.52 -71.47 27.38
N ALA A 922 15.43 -71.49 28.36
CA ALA A 922 15.42 -70.56 29.50
C ALA A 922 15.68 -69.09 29.05
N ILE A 923 15.13 -68.66 27.91
CA ILE A 923 15.32 -67.35 27.30
C ILE A 923 14.74 -66.25 28.22
N SER A 924 13.73 -66.55 29.04
CA SER A 924 13.15 -65.57 29.96
C SER A 924 14.15 -65.04 31.00
N GLN A 925 15.16 -65.81 31.41
CA GLN A 925 16.19 -65.34 32.36
C GLN A 925 17.35 -64.58 31.70
N TYR A 926 17.65 -64.85 30.42
CA TYR A 926 18.78 -64.22 29.73
C TYR A 926 18.39 -62.97 28.92
N TRP A 927 17.13 -62.87 28.49
CA TRP A 927 16.64 -61.84 27.57
C TRP A 927 15.42 -61.05 28.08
N GLY A 928 14.78 -61.50 29.18
CA GLY A 928 13.52 -60.95 29.70
C GLY A 928 13.65 -59.88 30.80
N ILE A 929 14.85 -59.43 31.15
CA ILE A 929 15.07 -58.31 32.07
C ILE A 929 15.56 -57.14 31.24
N ASP A 930 14.90 -55.97 31.32
CA ASP A 930 15.29 -54.68 30.74
C ASP A 930 16.77 -54.61 30.39
N ILE A 931 17.13 -55.14 29.21
CA ILE A 931 18.52 -55.17 28.71
C ILE A 931 19.00 -53.72 28.57
N VAL A 932 18.04 -52.80 28.53
CA VAL A 932 18.23 -51.43 28.15
C VAL A 932 18.17 -50.45 29.32
N GLN A 933 17.72 -50.77 30.54
CA GLN A 933 17.72 -49.77 31.63
C GLN A 933 19.14 -49.30 31.98
N PRO A 934 20.11 -50.19 32.26
CA PRO A 934 21.49 -49.80 32.56
C PRO A 934 22.17 -49.15 31.34
N ILE A 935 21.74 -49.53 30.13
CA ILE A 935 22.28 -49.03 28.86
C ILE A 935 21.72 -47.66 28.47
N LYS A 936 20.45 -47.38 28.81
CA LYS A 936 19.77 -46.09 28.59
C LYS A 936 20.15 -45.06 29.66
N ASP A 937 20.42 -45.49 30.90
CA ASP A 937 20.67 -44.60 32.04
C ASP A 937 22.17 -44.43 32.41
N GLY A 938 23.08 -45.24 31.84
CA GLY A 938 24.47 -45.40 32.31
C GLY A 938 25.54 -44.45 31.75
N ARG A 939 26.63 -44.30 32.53
CA ARG A 939 27.90 -43.73 32.08
C ARG A 939 28.55 -44.67 31.07
N TRP A 940 29.17 -44.13 30.02
CA TRP A 940 29.90 -44.94 29.03
C TRP A 940 31.32 -45.24 29.52
N ASP A 941 31.41 -46.05 30.57
CA ASP A 941 32.67 -46.49 31.17
C ASP A 941 33.08 -47.90 30.71
N LEU A 942 34.22 -48.38 31.20
CA LEU A 942 34.74 -49.71 30.87
C LEU A 942 33.74 -50.82 31.21
N GLU A 943 33.05 -50.72 32.34
CA GLU A 943 32.06 -51.71 32.79
C GLU A 943 30.89 -51.80 31.80
N TYR A 944 30.41 -50.66 31.31
CA TYR A 944 29.41 -50.61 30.26
C TYR A 944 29.86 -51.35 28.98
N PHE A 945 31.11 -51.12 28.53
CA PHE A 945 31.63 -51.82 27.34
C PHE A 945 31.79 -53.32 27.55
N THR A 946 32.18 -53.75 28.74
CA THR A 946 32.27 -55.17 29.09
C THR A 946 30.89 -55.84 29.02
N GLN A 947 29.86 -55.18 29.57
CA GLN A 947 28.49 -55.68 29.50
C GLN A 947 27.99 -55.75 28.06
N LEU A 948 28.22 -54.70 27.25
CA LEU A 948 27.81 -54.68 25.84
C LEU A 948 28.47 -55.80 25.02
N ALA A 949 29.77 -56.02 25.19
CA ALA A 949 30.51 -57.10 24.51
C ALA A 949 30.00 -58.48 24.90
N ARG A 950 29.75 -58.70 26.20
CA ARG A 950 29.16 -59.94 26.70
C ARG A 950 27.79 -60.19 26.07
N ARG A 951 26.91 -59.18 26.02
CA ARG A 951 25.57 -59.33 25.42
C ARG A 951 25.62 -59.58 23.92
N ALA A 952 26.49 -58.88 23.19
CA ALA A 952 26.70 -59.14 21.77
C ALA A 952 27.12 -60.59 21.52
N GLN A 953 28.00 -61.14 22.36
CA GLN A 953 28.44 -62.53 22.28
C GLN A 953 27.32 -63.52 22.61
N GLU A 954 26.52 -63.24 23.64
CA GLU A 954 25.33 -64.04 24.00
C GLU A 954 24.31 -64.09 22.85
N VAL A 955 24.10 -62.98 22.13
CA VAL A 955 23.25 -62.93 20.93
C VAL A 955 23.80 -63.82 19.82
N ALA A 956 25.11 -63.75 19.54
CA ALA A 956 25.75 -64.56 18.50
C ALA A 956 25.67 -66.06 18.80
N ILE A 957 25.91 -66.44 20.07
CA ILE A 957 25.79 -67.82 20.55
C ILE A 957 24.35 -68.31 20.41
N SER A 958 23.38 -67.51 20.85
CA SER A 958 21.96 -67.89 20.79
C SER A 958 21.45 -68.02 19.36
N LYS A 959 21.91 -67.16 18.44
CA LYS A 959 21.60 -67.27 17.01
C LYS A 959 22.14 -68.56 16.40
N ARG A 960 23.37 -68.95 16.75
CA ARG A 960 23.94 -70.23 16.32
C ARG A 960 23.17 -71.41 16.93
N TYR A 961 22.83 -71.34 18.21
CA TYR A 961 22.05 -72.36 18.90
C TYR A 961 20.68 -72.60 18.25
N LEU A 962 19.94 -71.52 17.97
CA LEU A 962 18.63 -71.60 17.33
C LEU A 962 18.70 -72.15 15.90
N ASN A 963 19.71 -71.77 15.11
CA ASN A 963 19.92 -72.38 13.80
C ASN A 963 20.17 -73.90 13.91
N CYS A 964 20.93 -74.36 14.91
CA CYS A 964 21.12 -75.79 15.15
C CYS A 964 19.82 -76.50 15.56
N LEU A 965 19.01 -75.88 16.42
CA LEU A 965 17.71 -76.41 16.84
C LEU A 965 16.71 -76.46 15.68
N GLU A 966 16.68 -75.44 14.82
CA GLU A 966 15.84 -75.42 13.62
C GLU A 966 16.20 -76.57 12.67
N MET A 967 17.50 -76.82 12.46
CA MET A 967 17.98 -77.95 11.66
C MET A 967 17.68 -79.32 12.29
N ALA A 968 17.64 -79.42 13.62
CA ALA A 968 17.34 -80.65 14.34
C ALA A 968 15.83 -80.87 14.56
N SER A 969 15.01 -79.82 14.50
CA SER A 969 13.57 -79.83 14.78
C SER A 969 12.80 -80.99 14.11
N PRO A 970 13.03 -81.36 12.84
CA PRO A 970 12.33 -82.49 12.21
C PRO A 970 12.62 -83.86 12.84
N TYR A 971 13.63 -83.95 13.69
CA TYR A 971 14.11 -85.19 14.31
C TYR A 971 13.95 -85.18 15.84
N ILE A 972 13.44 -84.08 16.41
CA ILE A 972 13.13 -83.96 17.83
C ILE A 972 11.67 -84.37 18.00
N ASP A 973 11.46 -85.63 18.41
CA ASP A 973 10.16 -86.16 18.81
C ASP A 973 10.23 -86.43 20.31
N HIS A 974 9.65 -85.52 21.10
CA HIS A 974 9.65 -85.60 22.55
C HIS A 974 8.93 -86.84 23.06
N GLN A 975 7.84 -87.24 22.39
CA GLN A 975 7.06 -88.40 22.79
C GLN A 975 7.85 -89.69 22.54
N LEU A 976 8.51 -89.79 21.38
CA LEU A 976 9.37 -90.91 21.04
C LEU A 976 10.63 -90.97 21.93
N ALA A 977 11.19 -89.83 22.33
CA ALA A 977 12.34 -89.79 23.23
C ALA A 977 11.98 -90.26 24.64
N GLU A 978 10.82 -89.85 25.17
CA GLU A 978 10.28 -90.37 26.44
C GLU A 978 9.98 -91.87 26.33
N GLU A 979 9.33 -92.30 25.25
CA GLU A 979 9.04 -93.72 25.01
C GLU A 979 10.33 -94.55 24.92
N ALA A 980 11.33 -94.07 24.18
CA ALA A 980 12.63 -94.71 24.05
C ALA A 980 13.33 -94.84 25.41
N GLU A 981 13.30 -93.81 26.25
CA GLU A 981 13.91 -93.86 27.59
C GLU A 981 13.21 -94.88 28.51
N VAL A 982 11.87 -94.90 28.46
CA VAL A 982 11.05 -95.88 29.19
C VAL A 982 11.36 -97.29 28.71
N VAL A 983 11.39 -97.52 27.39
CA VAL A 983 11.74 -98.82 26.79
C VAL A 983 13.15 -99.24 27.18
N ALA A 984 14.14 -98.35 27.05
CA ALA A 984 15.53 -98.64 27.41
C ALA A 984 15.66 -99.05 28.88
N SER A 985 14.97 -98.34 29.78
CA SER A 985 14.93 -98.64 31.20
C SER A 985 14.34 -100.03 31.48
N ILE A 986 13.24 -100.38 30.79
CA ILE A 986 12.63 -101.71 30.92
C ILE A 986 13.58 -102.79 30.40
N LEU A 987 14.16 -102.60 29.21
CA LEU A 987 15.08 -103.55 28.59
C LEU A 987 16.37 -103.76 29.40
N GLU A 988 16.87 -102.74 30.09
CA GLU A 988 18.03 -102.87 30.98
C GLU A 988 17.75 -103.82 32.15
N ILE A 989 16.54 -103.72 32.71
CA ILE A 989 16.11 -104.65 33.76
C ILE A 989 16.06 -106.08 33.20
N ILE A 990 15.62 -106.27 31.96
CA ILE A 990 15.62 -107.58 31.29
C ILE A 990 17.04 -108.13 31.13
N ILE A 991 18.01 -107.30 30.71
CA ILE A 991 19.43 -107.70 30.55
C ILE A 991 20.03 -108.24 31.86
N SER A 992 19.57 -107.74 33.01
CA SER A 992 20.00 -108.24 34.33
C SER A 992 19.47 -109.65 34.67
N GLN A 993 18.53 -110.16 33.89
CA GLN A 993 17.99 -111.51 34.03
C GLN A 993 18.84 -112.49 33.19
N ASN A 994 19.06 -113.70 33.71
CA ASN A 994 19.95 -114.72 33.12
C ASN A 994 19.33 -115.38 31.86
N ILE A 995 19.05 -114.57 30.83
CA ILE A 995 18.39 -114.95 29.58
C ILE A 995 19.44 -115.46 28.58
N SER A 996 19.00 -116.24 27.59
CA SER A 996 19.87 -116.75 26.53
C SER A 996 20.70 -115.62 25.86
N PRO A 997 22.01 -115.83 25.62
CA PRO A 997 22.90 -114.84 25.01
C PRO A 997 22.41 -114.27 23.68
N LYS A 998 21.61 -115.05 22.92
CA LYS A 998 21.06 -114.63 21.62
C LYS A 998 20.07 -113.46 21.76
N PHE A 999 19.13 -113.55 22.70
CA PHE A 999 18.16 -112.48 22.98
C PHE A 999 18.83 -111.29 23.67
N LEU A 1000 19.82 -111.57 24.53
CA LEU A 1000 20.59 -110.54 25.22
C LEU A 1000 21.23 -109.54 24.26
N ASN A 1001 21.82 -110.02 23.15
CA ASN A 1001 22.42 -109.15 22.15
C ASN A 1001 21.40 -108.28 21.41
N ARG A 1002 20.22 -108.82 21.07
CA ARG A 1002 19.15 -108.06 20.42
C ARG A 1002 18.56 -107.00 21.34
N ILE A 1003 18.30 -107.35 22.60
CA ILE A 1003 17.81 -106.42 23.63
C ILE A 1003 18.83 -105.31 23.89
N LYS A 1004 20.13 -105.63 23.95
CA LYS A 1004 21.21 -104.64 24.06
C LYS A 1004 21.25 -103.67 22.87
N VAL A 1005 21.03 -104.16 21.65
CA VAL A 1005 20.95 -103.31 20.45
C VAL A 1005 19.74 -102.37 20.52
N ALA A 1006 18.56 -102.89 20.85
CA ALA A 1006 17.35 -102.08 21.00
C ALA A 1006 17.47 -101.01 22.09
N MET A 1007 17.97 -101.40 23.27
CA MET A 1007 18.26 -100.49 24.39
C MET A 1007 19.31 -99.45 24.00
N GLY A 1008 20.38 -99.86 23.31
CA GLY A 1008 21.43 -98.96 22.84
C GLY A 1008 20.89 -97.90 21.89
N GLN A 1009 20.06 -98.27 20.93
CA GLN A 1009 19.43 -97.34 19.99
C GLN A 1009 18.46 -96.37 20.68
N CYS A 1010 17.69 -96.85 21.65
CA CYS A 1010 16.79 -96.02 22.44
C CYS A 1010 17.55 -94.98 23.28
N ARG A 1011 18.60 -95.41 24.00
CA ARG A 1011 19.47 -94.52 24.80
C ARG A 1011 20.24 -93.52 23.95
N GLU A 1012 20.67 -93.95 22.77
CA GLU A 1012 21.37 -93.07 21.83
C GLU A 1012 20.45 -91.94 21.36
N TYR A 1013 19.17 -92.24 21.09
CA TYR A 1013 18.20 -91.21 20.73
C TYR A 1013 17.81 -90.32 21.91
N SER A 1014 17.32 -90.89 23.03
CA SER A 1014 16.90 -90.12 24.21
C SER A 1014 18.04 -89.26 24.75
N GLY A 1015 19.25 -89.82 24.85
CA GLY A 1015 20.44 -89.10 25.30
C GLY A 1015 20.93 -88.03 24.32
N SER A 1016 20.68 -88.17 23.02
CA SER A 1016 21.03 -87.13 22.04
C SER A 1016 19.99 -85.98 22.05
N ILE A 1017 18.72 -86.28 22.28
CA ILE A 1017 17.66 -85.28 22.50
C ILE A 1017 17.87 -84.52 23.82
N GLU A 1018 18.25 -85.20 24.90
CA GLU A 1018 18.57 -84.53 26.16
C GLU A 1018 19.79 -83.60 26.04
N LYS A 1019 20.82 -84.02 25.27
CA LYS A 1019 22.00 -83.20 25.00
C LYS A 1019 21.70 -81.96 24.15
N ILE A 1020 20.81 -82.06 23.16
CA ILE A 1020 20.49 -80.91 22.29
C ILE A 1020 19.61 -79.87 23.00
N LEU A 1021 18.79 -80.30 23.96
CA LEU A 1021 17.88 -79.45 24.71
C LEU A 1021 18.50 -78.81 25.96
N LYS A 1022 19.61 -79.34 26.51
CA LYS A 1022 20.35 -78.72 27.61
C LYS A 1022 21.41 -77.76 27.06
N LEU A 1023 21.25 -76.47 27.37
CA LEU A 1023 22.13 -75.38 26.92
C LEU A 1023 23.52 -75.37 27.61
N ASP A 1024 23.73 -76.22 28.62
CA ASP A 1024 24.96 -76.30 29.43
C ASP A 1024 26.10 -77.00 28.67
N GLY A 1025 26.63 -76.34 27.65
CA GLY A 1025 27.80 -76.82 26.92
C GLY A 1025 27.83 -76.42 25.45
N PHE A 1026 27.91 -75.12 25.17
CA PHE A 1026 28.15 -74.62 23.81
C PHE A 1026 29.60 -74.90 23.39
N ASN A 1027 29.88 -76.11 22.93
CA ASN A 1027 31.16 -76.51 22.32
C ASN A 1027 30.97 -76.76 20.82
N ASP A 1028 32.03 -76.68 20.02
CA ASP A 1028 32.02 -76.83 18.55
C ASP A 1028 31.52 -78.20 18.01
N SER A 1029 30.94 -79.09 18.83
CA SER A 1029 30.56 -80.47 18.46
C SER A 1029 29.09 -80.66 18.03
N TRP A 1030 28.34 -79.59 17.74
CA TRP A 1030 26.92 -79.69 17.37
C TRP A 1030 26.71 -80.08 15.92
N ASP A 1031 27.68 -79.79 15.06
CA ASP A 1031 27.71 -80.27 13.67
C ASP A 1031 27.72 -81.80 13.60
N ASP A 1032 28.25 -82.49 14.62
CA ASP A 1032 28.23 -83.95 14.74
C ASP A 1032 26.95 -84.47 15.44
N LEU A 1033 26.31 -83.64 16.27
CA LEU A 1033 25.13 -84.01 17.05
C LEU A 1033 23.86 -84.09 16.18
N ILE A 1034 23.71 -83.20 15.20
CA ILE A 1034 22.54 -83.21 14.29
C ILE A 1034 22.49 -84.51 13.46
N PRO A 1035 23.59 -84.94 12.79
CA PRO A 1035 23.65 -86.26 12.15
C PRO A 1035 23.35 -87.39 13.13
N ALA A 1036 23.90 -87.36 14.34
CA ALA A 1036 23.68 -88.41 15.35
C ALA A 1036 22.21 -88.52 15.76
N ILE A 1037 21.52 -87.39 16.01
CA ILE A 1037 20.09 -87.36 16.34
C ILE A 1037 19.26 -87.86 15.18
N ARG A 1038 19.54 -87.39 13.95
CA ARG A 1038 18.85 -87.85 12.75
C ARG A 1038 18.99 -89.36 12.57
N ASP A 1039 20.19 -89.89 12.73
CA ASP A 1039 20.49 -91.30 12.50
C ASP A 1039 19.91 -92.17 13.64
N ALA A 1040 19.88 -91.67 14.88
CA ALA A 1040 19.23 -92.34 16.00
C ALA A 1040 17.70 -92.33 15.85
N HIS A 1041 17.11 -91.18 15.48
CA HIS A 1041 15.69 -91.04 15.18
C HIS A 1041 15.25 -92.00 14.09
N GLN A 1042 15.96 -92.07 12.96
CA GLN A 1042 15.64 -92.98 11.86
C GLN A 1042 15.66 -94.46 12.28
N ARG A 1043 16.48 -94.84 13.26
CA ARG A 1043 16.58 -96.23 13.73
C ARG A 1043 15.36 -96.66 14.54
N ILE A 1044 14.71 -95.74 15.25
CA ILE A 1044 13.62 -96.08 16.19
C ILE A 1044 12.25 -95.47 15.86
N ASN A 1045 12.18 -94.45 15.00
CA ASN A 1045 10.94 -93.73 14.68
C ASN A 1045 9.88 -94.62 13.98
N GLY A 1046 8.62 -94.33 14.28
CA GLY A 1046 7.42 -94.96 13.74
C GLY A 1046 7.24 -96.37 14.27
N GLU A 1047 6.76 -97.27 13.41
CA GLU A 1047 6.61 -98.69 13.73
C GLU A 1047 7.95 -99.44 13.87
N ARG A 1048 9.11 -98.76 13.80
CA ARG A 1048 10.43 -99.43 13.84
C ARG A 1048 10.84 -99.86 15.23
N LEU A 1049 10.70 -99.00 16.25
CA LEU A 1049 10.95 -99.39 17.64
C LEU A 1049 10.04 -100.57 18.02
N LYS A 1050 8.75 -100.40 17.74
CA LYS A 1050 7.72 -101.41 17.91
C LYS A 1050 8.02 -102.71 17.17
N GLY A 1051 8.30 -102.64 15.87
CA GLY A 1051 8.65 -103.79 15.04
C GLY A 1051 9.93 -104.49 15.52
N MET A 1052 10.91 -103.75 16.02
CA MET A 1052 12.12 -104.32 16.62
C MET A 1052 11.79 -105.10 17.90
N LEU A 1053 10.94 -104.55 18.77
CA LEU A 1053 10.52 -105.22 20.01
C LEU A 1053 9.59 -106.41 19.75
N LEU A 1054 8.65 -106.28 18.80
CA LEU A 1054 7.76 -107.37 18.37
C LEU A 1054 8.54 -108.52 17.76
N ASN A 1055 9.57 -108.23 16.95
CA ASN A 1055 10.44 -109.27 16.39
C ASN A 1055 11.20 -110.01 17.50
N ILE A 1056 11.66 -109.31 18.54
CA ILE A 1056 12.23 -109.96 19.73
C ILE A 1056 11.18 -110.86 20.41
N CYS A 1057 9.93 -110.40 20.55
CA CYS A 1057 8.84 -111.21 21.12
C CYS A 1057 8.57 -112.48 20.30
N GLN A 1058 8.46 -112.36 18.97
CA GLN A 1058 8.17 -113.46 18.06
C GLN A 1058 9.29 -114.50 18.04
N GLU A 1059 10.56 -114.06 17.97
CA GLU A 1059 11.70 -114.95 18.07
C GLU A 1059 11.72 -115.68 19.42
N TRP A 1060 11.33 -115.00 20.50
CA TRP A 1060 11.28 -115.57 21.84
C TRP A 1060 10.12 -116.58 22.01
N LEU A 1061 8.96 -116.29 21.44
CA LEU A 1061 7.83 -117.22 21.35
C LEU A 1061 8.20 -118.50 20.62
N ALA A 1062 8.78 -118.38 19.43
CA ALA A 1062 9.20 -119.53 18.65
C ALA A 1062 10.24 -120.38 19.40
N TYR A 1063 11.15 -119.75 20.16
CA TYR A 1063 12.09 -120.46 21.03
C TYR A 1063 11.35 -121.29 22.10
N ILE A 1064 10.34 -120.71 22.75
CA ILE A 1064 9.56 -121.38 23.80
C ILE A 1064 8.73 -122.53 23.23
N GLU A 1065 8.09 -122.34 22.08
CA GLU A 1065 7.32 -123.40 21.41
C GLU A 1065 8.20 -124.59 21.03
N ASN A 1066 9.39 -124.32 20.49
CA ASN A 1066 10.40 -125.34 20.22
C ASN A 1066 10.85 -126.05 21.52
N LEU A 1067 10.99 -125.31 22.62
CA LEU A 1067 11.37 -125.87 23.92
C LEU A 1067 10.30 -126.80 24.49
N VAL A 1068 9.02 -126.45 24.34
CA VAL A 1068 7.89 -127.30 24.71
C VAL A 1068 7.82 -128.56 23.86
N GLN A 1069 7.97 -128.44 22.53
CA GLN A 1069 8.00 -129.60 21.65
C GLN A 1069 9.17 -130.53 21.99
N LEU A 1070 10.35 -129.97 22.20
CA LEU A 1070 11.55 -130.74 22.54
C LEU A 1070 11.38 -131.50 23.86
N ALA A 1071 10.86 -130.84 24.90
CA ALA A 1071 10.60 -131.47 26.18
C ALA A 1071 9.56 -132.61 26.09
N LYS A 1072 8.52 -132.46 25.26
CA LYS A 1072 7.53 -133.52 25.00
C LYS A 1072 8.17 -134.73 24.32
N CYS A 1073 8.99 -134.50 23.29
CA CYS A 1073 9.65 -135.57 22.55
C CYS A 1073 10.68 -136.34 23.39
N LEU A 1074 11.30 -135.69 24.37
CA LEU A 1074 12.26 -136.31 25.29
C LEU A 1074 11.60 -137.08 26.45
N GLY A 1075 10.27 -137.12 26.52
CA GLY A 1075 9.56 -137.85 27.58
C GLY A 1075 9.76 -137.26 28.99
N ILE A 1076 10.21 -135.99 29.09
CA ILE A 1076 10.39 -135.31 30.36
C ILE A 1076 8.98 -135.06 30.96
N ALA A 1077 8.55 -135.94 31.86
CA ALA A 1077 7.26 -135.86 32.54
C ALA A 1077 7.26 -134.64 33.48
N GLY A 1078 6.88 -133.49 32.96
CA GLY A 1078 6.90 -132.24 33.71
C GLY A 1078 5.72 -131.35 33.38
N GLY A 1079 4.57 -131.57 34.05
CA GLY A 1079 3.43 -130.65 34.00
C GLY A 1079 3.80 -129.19 34.38
N SER A 1080 4.90 -128.99 35.12
CA SER A 1080 5.42 -127.65 35.45
C SER A 1080 6.01 -126.92 34.24
N LEU A 1081 6.67 -127.61 33.31
CA LEU A 1081 7.36 -126.98 32.17
C LEU A 1081 6.36 -126.46 31.15
N THR A 1082 5.33 -127.26 30.84
CA THR A 1082 4.28 -126.91 29.88
C THR A 1082 3.43 -125.76 30.38
N VAL A 1083 3.17 -125.67 31.70
CA VAL A 1083 2.44 -124.55 32.32
C VAL A 1083 3.26 -123.26 32.28
N LEU A 1084 4.54 -123.31 32.63
CA LEU A 1084 5.44 -122.14 32.58
C LEU A 1084 5.64 -121.64 31.15
N CYS A 1085 5.89 -122.53 30.18
CA CYS A 1085 5.98 -122.13 28.79
C CYS A 1085 4.64 -121.62 28.23
N GLY A 1086 3.50 -122.18 28.66
CA GLY A 1086 2.18 -121.68 28.31
C GLY A 1086 1.89 -120.29 28.87
N GLN A 1087 2.35 -119.98 30.08
CA GLN A 1087 2.24 -118.63 30.67
C GLN A 1087 3.09 -117.61 29.91
N VAL A 1088 4.34 -117.94 29.59
CA VAL A 1088 5.20 -117.04 28.82
C VAL A 1088 4.68 -116.86 27.39
N ALA A 1089 4.21 -117.94 26.75
CA ALA A 1089 3.62 -117.86 25.42
C ALA A 1089 2.33 -117.02 25.42
N HIS A 1090 1.48 -117.15 26.44
CA HIS A 1090 0.29 -116.32 26.58
C HIS A 1090 0.62 -114.83 26.76
N ILE A 1091 1.66 -114.50 27.55
CA ILE A 1091 2.10 -113.10 27.74
C ILE A 1091 2.60 -112.51 26.43
N LEU A 1092 3.43 -113.25 25.68
CA LEU A 1092 4.00 -112.76 24.43
C LEU A 1092 3.02 -112.81 23.25
N GLN A 1093 2.06 -113.75 23.23
CA GLN A 1093 0.98 -113.83 22.21
C GLN A 1093 -0.12 -112.79 22.44
N GLY A 1094 -0.28 -112.32 23.67
CA GLY A 1094 -1.20 -111.23 24.01
C GLY A 1094 -0.72 -109.86 23.55
N VAL A 1095 0.50 -109.75 23.03
CA VAL A 1095 1.04 -108.52 22.46
C VAL A 1095 0.50 -108.36 21.03
N GLU A 1096 -0.34 -107.35 20.82
CA GLU A 1096 -0.90 -107.05 19.51
C GLU A 1096 0.00 -106.09 18.71
N GLU A 1097 -0.13 -106.10 17.38
CA GLU A 1097 0.47 -105.10 16.48
C GLU A 1097 0.01 -103.66 16.76
N LYS A 1098 -0.84 -103.42 17.77
CA LYS A 1098 -1.34 -102.10 18.17
C LYS A 1098 -0.74 -101.57 19.46
N ASP A 1099 -0.12 -102.43 20.27
CA ASP A 1099 0.43 -102.04 21.57
C ASP A 1099 1.62 -101.09 21.39
N GLU A 1100 1.79 -100.13 22.30
CA GLU A 1100 2.91 -99.18 22.24
C GLU A 1100 4.24 -99.87 22.57
N GLY A 1101 5.37 -99.30 22.11
CA GLY A 1101 6.69 -99.89 22.32
C GLY A 1101 7.01 -100.15 23.80
N ALA A 1102 6.57 -99.25 24.69
CA ALA A 1102 6.68 -99.43 26.14
C ALA A 1102 5.89 -100.64 26.67
N GLU A 1103 4.71 -100.91 26.12
CA GLU A 1103 3.87 -102.05 26.50
C GLU A 1103 4.47 -103.37 26.02
N ILE A 1104 5.00 -103.39 24.78
CA ILE A 1104 5.72 -104.53 24.23
C ILE A 1104 6.98 -104.84 25.06
N ALA A 1105 7.72 -103.81 25.47
CA ALA A 1105 8.88 -103.96 26.36
C ALA A 1105 8.48 -104.51 27.74
N ARG A 1106 7.33 -104.10 28.31
CA ARG A 1106 6.81 -104.67 29.56
C ARG A 1106 6.43 -106.13 29.40
N ALA A 1107 5.78 -106.51 28.30
CA ALA A 1107 5.46 -107.90 28.01
C ALA A 1107 6.73 -108.77 27.88
N LEU A 1108 7.79 -108.25 27.23
CA LEU A 1108 9.12 -108.89 27.21
C LEU A 1108 9.70 -109.06 28.61
N TYR A 1109 9.53 -108.07 29.49
CA TYR A 1109 10.00 -108.13 30.87
C TYR A 1109 9.24 -109.16 31.71
N GLU A 1110 7.91 -109.18 31.62
CA GLU A 1110 7.07 -110.16 32.29
C GLU A 1110 7.40 -111.58 31.80
N ALA A 1111 7.54 -111.77 30.49
CA ALA A 1111 8.00 -113.01 29.90
C ALA A 1111 9.36 -113.45 30.47
N GLY A 1112 10.33 -112.54 30.56
CA GLY A 1112 11.66 -112.80 31.14
C GLY A 1112 11.61 -113.28 32.60
N LEU A 1113 10.75 -112.70 33.44
CA LEU A 1113 10.59 -113.09 34.85
C LEU A 1113 10.15 -114.55 35.01
N HIS A 1114 9.22 -114.99 34.15
CA HIS A 1114 8.73 -116.36 34.14
C HIS A 1114 9.77 -117.35 33.60
N LEU A 1115 10.62 -116.93 32.65
CA LEU A 1115 11.69 -117.73 32.06
C LEU A 1115 12.85 -118.04 33.01
N LYS A 1116 13.11 -117.21 34.02
CA LYS A 1116 14.11 -117.52 35.07
C LYS A 1116 13.84 -118.86 35.79
N ARG A 1117 12.59 -119.35 35.69
CA ARG A 1117 12.13 -120.62 36.28
C ARG A 1117 12.14 -121.80 35.30
N LEU A 1118 12.43 -121.56 34.02
CA LEU A 1118 12.53 -122.62 33.00
C LEU A 1118 13.95 -123.21 32.99
N PRO A 1119 14.09 -124.55 32.93
CA PRO A 1119 15.38 -125.18 32.76
C PRO A 1119 15.97 -124.84 31.39
N GLY A 1120 17.20 -124.30 31.37
CA GLY A 1120 17.93 -124.00 30.13
C GLY A 1120 18.32 -125.28 29.36
N SER A 1121 18.82 -125.14 28.13
CA SER A 1121 19.29 -126.27 27.30
C SER A 1121 20.32 -127.16 28.03
N ALA A 1122 21.16 -126.57 28.88
CA ALA A 1122 22.09 -127.28 29.75
C ALA A 1122 21.41 -128.09 30.88
N GLN A 1123 20.28 -127.62 31.43
CA GLN A 1123 19.50 -128.37 32.43
C GLN A 1123 18.65 -129.47 31.78
N ILE A 1124 18.12 -129.23 30.57
CA ILE A 1124 17.47 -130.26 29.75
C ILE A 1124 18.50 -131.35 29.38
N ALA A 1125 19.72 -130.97 28.98
CA ALA A 1125 20.83 -131.90 28.74
C ALA A 1125 21.20 -132.74 29.98
N CYS A 1126 21.20 -132.14 31.18
CA CYS A 1126 21.46 -132.86 32.43
C CYS A 1126 20.43 -133.96 32.74
N GLN A 1127 19.16 -133.79 32.32
CA GLN A 1127 18.11 -134.76 32.59
C GLN A 1127 18.11 -135.95 31.61
N ILE A 1128 18.81 -135.85 30.48
CA ILE A 1128 18.75 -136.81 29.37
C ILE A 1128 19.72 -138.01 29.53
N ASN A 1129 20.83 -137.91 30.27
CA ASN A 1129 21.55 -139.06 30.85
C ASN A 1129 22.75 -138.60 31.70
N GLY A 1130 22.90 -139.16 32.91
CA GLY A 1130 23.74 -138.60 33.97
C GLY A 1130 25.27 -138.74 33.88
N ASN A 1131 25.92 -138.84 32.70
CA ASN A 1131 27.40 -138.80 32.62
C ASN A 1131 28.05 -138.46 31.25
N GLN A 1132 27.30 -138.01 30.24
CA GLN A 1132 27.88 -137.48 28.98
C GLN A 1132 27.20 -136.15 28.63
N GLN A 1133 27.65 -135.07 29.28
CA GLN A 1133 26.98 -133.76 29.24
C GLN A 1133 27.35 -132.87 28.04
N ALA A 1134 28.50 -133.06 27.39
CA ALA A 1134 29.01 -132.10 26.40
C ALA A 1134 28.60 -132.42 24.94
N ASP A 1135 28.40 -133.69 24.60
CA ASP A 1135 28.39 -134.11 23.18
C ASP A 1135 27.06 -133.84 22.45
N TYR A 1136 25.97 -133.55 23.19
CA TYR A 1136 24.63 -133.33 22.63
C TYR A 1136 24.05 -131.94 22.87
N LEU A 1137 24.75 -131.07 23.61
CA LEU A 1137 24.25 -129.74 24.00
C LEU A 1137 24.04 -128.84 22.77
N TRP A 1138 24.93 -128.93 21.79
CA TRP A 1138 24.82 -128.21 20.52
C TRP A 1138 23.64 -128.68 19.66
N LEU A 1139 23.28 -129.98 19.70
CA LEU A 1139 22.09 -130.51 19.01
C LEU A 1139 20.79 -130.00 19.65
N LEU A 1140 20.76 -129.87 20.98
CA LEU A 1140 19.62 -129.29 21.69
C LEU A 1140 19.48 -127.79 21.35
N ASP A 1141 20.58 -127.05 21.28
CA ASP A 1141 20.54 -125.64 20.89
C ASP A 1141 20.06 -125.45 19.43
N ILE A 1142 20.40 -126.35 18.50
CA ILE A 1142 19.86 -126.39 17.12
C ILE A 1142 18.35 -126.64 17.13
N LEU A 1143 17.91 -127.62 17.91
CA LEU A 1143 16.49 -127.98 17.99
C LEU A 1143 15.65 -126.87 18.62
N LEU A 1144 16.22 -126.14 19.58
CA LEU A 1144 15.59 -124.99 20.22
C LEU A 1144 15.62 -123.72 19.38
N ALA A 1145 16.48 -123.65 18.35
CA ALA A 1145 16.56 -122.49 17.48
C ALA A 1145 15.28 -122.35 16.63
N PRO A 1146 14.67 -121.14 16.55
CA PRO A 1146 13.50 -120.87 15.70
C PRO A 1146 13.73 -121.12 14.21
N GLN A 1147 14.98 -120.95 13.76
CA GLN A 1147 15.39 -121.08 12.37
C GLN A 1147 16.53 -122.08 12.27
N SER A 1148 16.54 -122.86 11.19
CA SER A 1148 17.58 -123.84 10.84
C SER A 1148 18.94 -123.15 10.74
N PRO A 1149 19.90 -123.41 11.66
CA PRO A 1149 21.24 -122.87 11.53
C PRO A 1149 22.00 -123.62 10.43
N GLU A 1150 22.69 -122.89 9.53
CA GLU A 1150 23.69 -123.50 8.64
C GLU A 1150 24.88 -123.98 9.49
N ILE A 1151 25.09 -125.29 9.55
CA ILE A 1151 26.15 -125.89 10.35
C ILE A 1151 26.92 -126.89 9.50
N ALA A 1152 28.23 -126.67 9.41
CA ALA A 1152 29.15 -127.63 8.82
C ALA A 1152 29.38 -128.80 9.80
N LEU A 1153 28.99 -130.02 9.41
CA LEU A 1153 29.16 -131.20 10.26
C LEU A 1153 30.54 -131.85 10.07
N SER A 1154 31.24 -132.07 11.17
CA SER A 1154 32.41 -132.96 11.20
C SER A 1154 31.98 -134.43 11.25
N SER A 1155 32.86 -135.36 10.87
CA SER A 1155 32.61 -136.81 10.97
C SER A 1155 32.21 -137.25 12.40
N ILE A 1156 32.82 -136.65 13.42
CA ILE A 1156 32.50 -136.86 14.84
C ILE A 1156 31.07 -136.37 15.15
N SER A 1157 30.68 -135.23 14.56
CA SER A 1157 29.32 -134.68 14.72
C SER A 1157 28.27 -135.59 14.08
N LEU A 1158 28.56 -136.20 12.92
CA LEU A 1158 27.68 -137.15 12.24
C LEU A 1158 27.49 -138.45 13.04
N GLU A 1159 28.56 -138.95 13.67
CA GLU A 1159 28.50 -140.12 14.53
C GLU A 1159 27.71 -139.82 15.82
N GLY A 1160 27.94 -138.64 16.42
CA GLY A 1160 27.13 -138.14 17.53
C GLY A 1160 25.65 -137.98 17.15
N LEU A 1161 25.35 -137.50 15.94
CA LEU A 1161 23.99 -137.30 15.44
C LEU A 1161 23.28 -138.62 15.15
N HIS A 1162 23.99 -139.59 14.57
CA HIS A 1162 23.49 -140.93 14.35
C HIS A 1162 23.19 -141.62 15.69
N THR A 1163 24.09 -141.49 16.66
CA THR A 1163 23.92 -142.04 18.02
C THR A 1163 22.74 -141.37 18.74
N PHE A 1164 22.62 -140.05 18.66
CA PHE A 1164 21.50 -139.31 19.24
C PHE A 1164 20.16 -139.69 18.58
N GLY A 1165 20.14 -139.82 17.25
CA GLY A 1165 18.95 -140.25 16.51
C GLY A 1165 18.52 -141.67 16.81
N GLN A 1166 19.46 -142.57 17.14
CA GLN A 1166 19.14 -143.92 17.63
C GLN A 1166 18.60 -143.90 19.06
N MET A 1167 19.16 -143.06 19.93
CA MET A 1167 18.71 -142.93 21.33
C MET A 1167 17.34 -142.24 21.45
N TYR A 1168 17.04 -141.29 20.57
CA TYR A 1168 15.79 -140.53 20.56
C TYR A 1168 15.16 -140.54 19.16
N PRO A 1169 14.57 -141.68 18.74
CA PRO A 1169 14.03 -141.84 17.39
C PRO A 1169 12.96 -140.80 17.03
N ALA A 1170 12.17 -140.39 18.02
CA ALA A 1170 11.13 -139.36 17.87
C ALA A 1170 11.70 -137.97 17.53
N LEU A 1171 12.98 -137.70 17.80
CA LEU A 1171 13.67 -136.45 17.47
C LEU A 1171 14.48 -136.53 16.19
N ALA A 1172 14.77 -137.73 15.69
CA ALA A 1172 15.60 -137.92 14.50
C ALA A 1172 15.01 -137.22 13.26
N ASP A 1173 13.68 -137.24 13.09
CA ASP A 1173 13.01 -136.56 11.99
C ASP A 1173 12.97 -135.04 12.16
N ALA A 1174 12.84 -134.53 13.40
CA ALA A 1174 12.90 -133.10 13.69
C ALA A 1174 14.32 -132.53 13.45
N ILE A 1175 15.36 -133.29 13.79
CA ILE A 1175 16.76 -132.94 13.50
C ILE A 1175 16.99 -132.90 11.98
N LYS A 1176 16.49 -133.89 11.23
CA LYS A 1176 16.58 -133.91 9.75
C LYS A 1176 15.86 -132.73 9.10
N ILE A 1177 14.71 -132.31 9.63
CA ILE A 1177 13.95 -131.18 9.08
C ILE A 1177 14.65 -129.85 9.38
N LYS A 1178 15.23 -129.68 10.58
CA LYS A 1178 15.95 -128.45 10.95
C LYS A 1178 17.38 -128.37 10.41
N MET A 1179 17.98 -129.49 10.00
CA MET A 1179 19.32 -129.50 9.40
C MET A 1179 19.21 -129.58 7.89
N TYR A 1180 19.26 -128.42 7.25
CA TYR A 1180 19.50 -128.34 5.81
C TYR A 1180 20.91 -128.87 5.53
N LEU A 1181 21.03 -130.14 5.14
CA LEU A 1181 22.31 -130.73 4.75
C LEU A 1181 22.67 -130.20 3.35
N SER A 1182 23.51 -129.17 3.27
CA SER A 1182 24.22 -128.86 2.02
C SER A 1182 25.36 -129.87 1.86
N LEU A 1183 25.18 -130.87 1.00
CA LEU A 1183 26.26 -131.77 0.61
C LEU A 1183 27.23 -131.02 -0.31
N SER A 1184 28.39 -130.63 0.21
CA SER A 1184 29.57 -130.30 -0.60
C SER A 1184 30.56 -131.48 -0.57
N ASN A 1185 30.13 -132.58 -1.20
CA ASN A 1185 30.87 -133.47 -2.10
C ASN A 1185 29.96 -134.63 -2.51
#